data_AF-A0A0D8Y2E9-F1
#
_entry.id   AF-A0A0D8Y2E9-F1
#
_cell.length_a   1.000
_cell.length_b   1.000
_cell.length_c   1.000
_cell.angle_alpha   90.00
_cell.angle_beta   90.00
_cell.angle_gamma   90.00
#
_symmetry.space_group_name_H-M   'P 1'
#
loop_
_entity.id
_entity.type
_entity.pdbx_description
1 polymer ?
#
loop_
_entity_poly.entity_id
_entity_poly.type
_entity_poly.pdbx_seq_one_letter_code
_entity_poly.pdbx_strand_id
1 'polypeptide(L)'
;MFAGVALTSDLPCSRRVVGYITMWGSVPFKDEQAKRLTHLVIAFFAMKSNGTLHLDGGNPASSRLNQIMTVARRHKHLRVLFAIGGWENSQYFTLHTADRSRRMILIDNIIEVIKRYNFDGVDIDWEYPVTGGSVEGVPADRANYVHFLRELRSRLNQYEERMNQSKRFLVSFAGAAGYWVLKPGFDLVQLTKYVDFINVMSYDYFGAWQSKWGAFTGPPAPLYFASPKSKCKRIRLRLQRRGRATTHVRFSGRLNVDSTMKYYSCQINATNKLNMGLPFYGRYWLNVGDAVDESDEMWRRAMTMNESDTNFKVQKHVEYLSSSFEEGGEVKWRRLISRFDTSRAKFHQRSKSSFLWIPENKTFVGFESPESLNYKIDYAIANHFGGVMIWAIDFDDDSLTMLKSITERDFCAQKQKQAQFPYKCSPINEQRWWTFDDSEELAGMCGKSAPLYNGYYAVCDPDDPGHSCCGRFGYCGTGEEFCNCYECVDYGTDPMLVLKEPIKPTQTIITWYTLDAPEGKRGRCGRQAPLIDGVIPTCNPDDQNAYCCSSEGYCGNTKEHCECVGCVNYSRASNHQYRSIEWWTHEENSTNVGKCGPNAERLPSGKIAKCNPNSEAYCCSSAGYCGKGSVYCNCVGCVDFKNNPHYEY
;
A
#
# COMPACT_ATOMS: atom_id res chain seq x y z
N MET A 1 39.22 38.21 41.71
CA MET A 1 38.93 37.32 40.57
C MET A 1 37.77 36.41 40.97
N PHE A 2 36.56 36.69 40.52
CA PHE A 2 35.44 35.75 40.65
C PHE A 2 35.21 35.12 39.28
N ALA A 3 35.46 33.81 39.21
CA ALA A 3 35.16 33.01 38.04
C ALA A 3 33.63 32.94 37.87
N GLY A 4 33.13 33.48 36.77
CA GLY A 4 31.74 33.33 36.36
C GLY A 4 31.50 31.88 35.93
N VAL A 5 30.66 31.18 36.69
CA VAL A 5 30.05 29.92 36.27
C VAL A 5 29.14 30.24 35.09
N ALA A 6 29.48 29.73 33.90
CA ALA A 6 28.58 29.76 32.75
C ALA A 6 27.39 28.85 33.06
N LEU A 7 26.24 29.45 33.32
CA LEU A 7 24.95 28.77 33.30
C LEU A 7 24.70 28.30 31.86
N THR A 8 24.92 27.02 31.57
CA THR A 8 24.41 26.39 30.37
C THR A 8 22.88 26.37 30.47
N SER A 9 22.21 27.18 29.65
CA SER A 9 20.76 27.22 29.60
C SER A 9 20.20 25.87 29.17
N ASP A 10 19.46 25.20 30.06
CA ASP A 10 18.60 24.04 29.81
C ASP A 10 17.49 24.39 28.81
N LEU A 11 17.82 24.53 27.53
CA LEU A 11 16.81 24.69 26.49
C LEU A 11 16.17 23.32 26.20
N PRO A 12 14.83 23.18 26.33
CA PRO A 12 14.14 21.93 26.03
C PRO A 12 14.35 21.53 24.57
N CYS A 13 14.29 20.21 24.32
CA CYS A 13 14.45 19.59 23.01
C CYS A 13 13.73 20.36 21.89
N SER A 14 14.43 20.70 20.80
CA SER A 14 13.85 21.49 19.69
C SER A 14 12.76 20.74 18.90
N ARG A 15 12.75 19.42 19.02
CA ARG A 15 11.76 18.49 18.45
C ARG A 15 10.90 17.90 19.56
N ARG A 16 9.69 17.49 19.20
CA ARG A 16 8.76 16.86 20.13
C ARG A 16 9.22 15.43 20.43
N VAL A 17 9.36 15.12 21.71
CA VAL A 17 9.40 13.75 22.24
C VAL A 17 8.09 13.57 23.01
N VAL A 18 7.15 12.82 22.43
CA VAL A 18 5.81 12.59 22.98
C VAL A 18 5.75 11.17 23.54
N GLY A 19 5.59 11.03 24.85
CA GLY A 19 5.49 9.72 25.50
C GLY A 19 4.06 9.39 25.89
N TYR A 20 3.53 8.23 25.49
CA TYR A 20 2.28 7.70 26.05
C TYR A 20 2.59 6.93 27.34
N ILE A 21 1.73 7.08 28.35
CA ILE A 21 1.79 6.29 29.59
C ILE A 21 0.44 5.64 29.85
N THR A 22 0.45 4.34 30.10
CA THR A 22 -0.79 3.58 30.31
C THR A 22 -1.32 3.75 31.73
N MET A 23 -2.65 3.84 31.89
CA MET A 23 -3.35 3.93 33.17
C MET A 23 -3.57 2.57 33.84
N TRP A 24 -3.51 1.48 33.07
CA TRP A 24 -3.56 0.11 33.60
C TRP A 24 -2.17 -0.46 33.91
N GLY A 25 -1.10 0.24 33.57
CA GLY A 25 0.27 -0.14 33.92
C GLY A 25 0.55 -0.07 35.43
N SER A 26 1.51 -0.87 35.90
CA SER A 26 1.93 -0.89 37.30
C SER A 26 3.25 -0.16 37.55
N VAL A 27 4.00 0.19 36.49
CA VAL A 27 5.30 0.87 36.60
C VAL A 27 5.08 2.34 36.93
N PRO A 28 5.67 2.88 38.00
CA PRO A 28 5.57 4.30 38.34
C PRO A 28 6.26 5.19 37.31
N PHE A 29 5.69 6.37 37.02
CA PHE A 29 6.36 7.40 36.23
C PHE A 29 7.46 8.08 37.05
N LYS A 30 8.65 8.28 36.51
CA LYS A 30 9.83 8.79 37.23
C LYS A 30 10.29 10.14 36.69
N ASP A 31 10.97 10.93 37.53
CA ASP A 31 11.55 12.23 37.12
C ASP A 31 12.49 12.10 35.92
N GLU A 32 13.30 11.04 35.88
CA GLU A 32 14.24 10.78 34.80
C GLU A 32 13.55 10.55 33.45
N GLN A 33 12.31 10.04 33.45
CA GLN A 33 11.49 9.97 32.24
C GLN A 33 10.93 11.35 31.89
N ALA A 34 10.37 12.06 32.88
CA ALA A 34 9.77 13.37 32.67
C ALA A 34 10.74 14.40 32.08
N LYS A 35 11.99 14.44 32.56
CA LYS A 35 13.06 15.34 32.04
C LYS A 35 13.37 15.14 30.56
N ARG A 36 13.10 13.95 30.02
CA ARG A 36 13.44 13.53 28.65
C ARG A 36 12.27 13.69 27.67
N LEU A 37 11.09 14.07 28.18
CA LEU A 37 9.88 14.24 27.38
C LEU A 37 9.57 15.72 27.21
N THR A 38 9.02 16.05 26.04
CA THR A 38 8.42 17.37 25.81
C THR A 38 6.93 17.34 26.05
N HIS A 39 6.29 16.20 25.75
CA HIS A 39 4.87 15.97 25.94
C HIS A 39 4.66 14.58 26.56
N LEU A 40 3.72 14.49 27.48
CA LEU A 40 3.24 13.25 28.08
C LEU A 40 1.75 13.11 27.74
N VAL A 41 1.35 11.98 27.19
CA VAL A 41 -0.05 11.65 26.89
C VAL A 41 -0.49 10.51 27.81
N ILE A 42 -1.53 10.77 28.62
CA ILE A 42 -2.06 9.78 29.55
C ILE A 42 -3.17 8.97 28.87
N ALA A 43 -2.92 7.67 28.68
CA ALA A 43 -3.81 6.73 27.99
C ALA A 43 -4.51 5.79 28.99
N PHE A 44 -5.83 5.68 29.05
CA PHE A 44 -6.84 6.48 28.35
C PHE A 44 -7.93 6.92 29.34
N PHE A 45 -8.61 8.01 29.01
CA PHE A 45 -9.91 8.33 29.57
C PHE A 45 -10.99 7.65 28.73
N ALA A 46 -11.88 6.92 29.39
CA ALA A 46 -12.94 6.18 28.74
C ALA A 46 -14.15 7.07 28.44
N MET A 47 -14.51 7.18 27.17
CA MET A 47 -15.77 7.72 26.70
C MET A 47 -16.89 6.71 26.93
N LYS A 48 -18.01 7.18 27.51
CA LYS A 48 -19.25 6.41 27.65
C LYS A 48 -20.25 6.78 26.56
N SER A 49 -21.30 5.98 26.41
CA SER A 49 -22.34 6.17 25.38
C SER A 49 -23.05 7.53 25.44
N ASN A 50 -23.07 8.20 26.59
CA ASN A 50 -23.63 9.53 26.76
C ASN A 50 -22.64 10.69 26.51
N GLY A 51 -21.39 10.40 26.13
CA GLY A 51 -20.36 11.39 25.80
C GLY A 51 -19.56 11.89 27.00
N THR A 52 -19.82 11.35 28.20
CA THR A 52 -19.02 11.64 29.40
C THR A 52 -17.70 10.87 29.39
N LEU A 53 -16.68 11.45 30.02
CA LEU A 53 -15.32 10.92 30.08
C LEU A 53 -14.95 10.52 31.51
N HIS A 54 -14.41 9.32 31.69
CA HIS A 54 -14.12 8.75 33.01
C HIS A 54 -12.73 8.11 33.07
N LEU A 55 -12.18 8.06 34.28
CA LEU A 55 -11.05 7.18 34.59
C LEU A 55 -11.60 5.80 34.96
N ASP A 56 -11.43 4.84 34.05
CA ASP A 56 -11.80 3.45 34.34
C ASP A 56 -10.76 2.82 35.29
N GLY A 57 -11.22 2.01 36.25
CA GLY A 57 -10.36 1.32 37.23
C GLY A 57 -10.34 1.90 38.66
N GLY A 58 -11.21 2.86 38.98
CA GLY A 58 -11.49 3.28 40.37
C GLY A 58 -10.31 3.90 41.13
N ASN A 59 -10.18 3.55 42.42
CA ASN A 59 -9.12 4.08 43.30
C ASN A 59 -7.69 3.82 42.77
N PRO A 60 -7.34 2.62 42.25
CA PRO A 60 -6.05 2.39 41.60
C PRO A 60 -5.74 3.36 40.45
N ALA A 61 -6.70 3.59 39.54
CA ALA A 61 -6.52 4.52 38.43
C ALA A 61 -6.33 5.97 38.92
N SER A 62 -7.13 6.38 39.91
CA SER A 62 -6.99 7.71 40.53
C SER A 62 -5.64 7.91 41.23
N SER A 63 -5.18 6.89 41.96
CA SER A 63 -3.86 6.89 42.63
C SER A 63 -2.73 6.99 41.61
N ARG A 64 -2.82 6.21 40.52
CA ARG A 64 -1.83 6.25 39.43
C ARG A 64 -1.82 7.60 38.74
N LEU A 65 -2.98 8.18 38.42
CA LEU A 65 -3.05 9.51 37.82
C LEU A 65 -2.40 10.54 38.73
N ASN A 66 -2.69 10.51 40.03
CA ASN A 66 -2.08 11.39 41.01
C ASN A 66 -0.55 11.22 41.05
N GLN A 67 -0.04 9.98 40.99
CA GLN A 67 1.39 9.70 40.94
C GLN A 67 2.04 10.31 39.69
N ILE A 68 1.45 10.10 38.51
CA ILE A 68 1.95 10.64 37.24
C ILE A 68 1.93 12.18 37.26
N MET A 69 0.80 12.78 37.65
CA MET A 69 0.64 14.24 37.67
C MET A 69 1.57 14.90 38.70
N THR A 70 1.84 14.25 39.83
CA THR A 70 2.79 14.74 40.84
C THR A 70 4.19 14.85 40.26
N VAL A 71 4.63 13.83 39.53
CA VAL A 71 5.93 13.85 38.85
C VAL A 71 5.93 14.89 37.74
N ALA A 72 4.95 14.86 36.83
CA ALA A 72 4.89 15.77 35.68
C ALA A 72 4.90 17.25 36.10
N ARG A 73 4.18 17.63 37.16
CA ARG A 73 4.10 19.02 37.65
C ARG A 73 5.41 19.60 38.18
N ARG A 74 6.38 18.75 38.53
CA ARG A 74 7.75 19.16 38.87
C ARG A 74 8.56 19.60 37.66
N HIS A 75 8.16 19.19 36.45
CA HIS A 75 8.84 19.48 35.19
C HIS A 75 8.05 20.51 34.38
N LYS A 76 8.32 21.81 34.61
CA LYS A 76 7.54 22.92 34.01
C LYS A 76 7.59 23.00 32.47
N HIS A 77 8.55 22.35 31.84
CA HIS A 77 8.67 22.25 30.39
C HIS A 77 7.74 21.20 29.78
N LEU A 78 7.32 20.19 30.57
CA LEU A 78 6.54 19.07 30.09
C LEU A 78 5.07 19.47 29.89
N ARG A 79 4.56 19.24 28.69
CA ARG A 79 3.14 19.41 28.36
C ARG A 79 2.38 18.11 28.62
N VAL A 80 1.30 18.15 29.39
CA VAL A 80 0.56 16.94 29.76
C VAL A 80 -0.82 16.94 29.09
N LEU A 81 -1.05 15.98 28.20
CA LEU A 81 -2.34 15.73 27.57
C LEU A 81 -2.95 14.45 28.13
N PHE A 82 -4.26 14.31 27.96
CA PHE A 82 -4.95 13.02 28.13
C PHE A 82 -5.48 12.56 26.78
N ALA A 83 -5.48 11.25 26.56
CA ALA A 83 -6.05 10.64 25.37
C ALA A 83 -7.45 10.09 25.65
N ILE A 84 -8.35 10.22 24.68
CA ILE A 84 -9.66 9.56 24.66
C ILE A 84 -9.73 8.58 23.50
N GLY A 85 -10.39 7.44 23.73
CA GLY A 85 -10.50 6.37 22.73
C GLY A 85 -9.48 5.27 22.90
N GLY A 86 -8.67 5.04 21.87
CA GLY A 86 -7.82 3.87 21.68
C GLY A 86 -8.62 2.67 21.13
N TRP A 87 -7.90 1.58 20.84
CA TRP A 87 -8.45 0.36 20.24
C TRP A 87 -9.77 -0.14 20.85
N GLU A 88 -9.89 -0.17 22.19
CA GLU A 88 -11.06 -0.76 22.88
C GLU A 88 -12.20 0.23 23.16
N ASN A 89 -11.97 1.54 23.06
CA ASN A 89 -12.93 2.57 23.45
C ASN A 89 -13.29 3.60 22.35
N SER A 90 -13.06 3.22 21.10
CA SER A 90 -13.39 4.06 19.94
C SER A 90 -14.85 3.92 19.45
N GLN A 91 -15.62 2.96 19.99
CA GLN A 91 -16.97 2.61 19.52
C GLN A 91 -18.01 3.75 19.63
N TYR A 92 -17.77 4.76 20.46
CA TYR A 92 -18.72 5.86 20.64
C TYR A 92 -18.43 7.10 19.78
N PHE A 93 -17.30 7.16 19.05
CA PHE A 93 -16.96 8.31 18.23
C PHE A 93 -17.97 8.53 17.10
N THR A 94 -18.34 7.49 16.35
CA THR A 94 -19.34 7.58 15.27
C THR A 94 -20.64 8.21 15.77
N LEU A 95 -21.14 7.76 16.92
CA LEU A 95 -22.37 8.29 17.54
C LEU A 95 -22.25 9.78 17.90
N HIS A 96 -21.17 10.15 18.59
CA HIS A 96 -21.04 11.52 19.12
C HIS A 96 -20.60 12.53 18.08
N THR A 97 -19.90 12.10 17.04
CA THR A 97 -19.41 12.99 15.97
C THR A 97 -20.47 13.27 14.91
N ALA A 98 -21.44 12.36 14.71
CA ALA A 98 -22.48 12.50 13.70
C ALA A 98 -23.46 13.67 13.94
N ASP A 99 -23.80 13.98 15.20
CA ASP A 99 -24.77 15.03 15.55
C ASP A 99 -24.11 16.21 16.26
N ARG A 100 -24.53 17.44 15.93
CA ARG A 100 -23.95 18.65 16.52
C ARG A 100 -24.18 18.75 18.02
N SER A 101 -25.36 18.39 18.50
CA SER A 101 -25.67 18.47 19.94
C SER A 101 -24.85 17.46 20.72
N ARG A 102 -24.68 16.24 20.19
CA ARG A 102 -23.81 15.21 20.79
C ARG A 102 -22.33 15.61 20.74
N ARG A 103 -21.86 16.22 19.65
CA ARG A 103 -20.50 16.77 19.56
C ARG A 103 -20.25 17.78 20.68
N MET A 104 -21.21 18.67 20.95
CA MET A 104 -21.08 19.66 22.03
C MET A 104 -20.99 18.98 23.40
N ILE A 105 -21.78 17.93 23.66
CA ILE A 105 -21.69 17.17 24.92
C ILE A 105 -20.28 16.60 25.12
N LEU A 106 -19.72 15.94 24.10
CA LEU A 106 -18.37 15.39 24.17
C LEU A 106 -17.32 16.49 24.36
N ILE A 107 -17.40 17.59 23.59
CA ILE A 107 -16.47 18.72 23.67
C ILE A 107 -16.50 19.39 25.05
N ASP A 108 -17.68 19.59 25.62
CA ASP A 108 -17.81 20.19 26.96
C ASP A 108 -17.24 19.25 28.04
N ASN A 109 -17.39 17.93 27.90
CA ASN A 109 -16.76 16.95 28.79
C ASN A 109 -15.22 16.93 28.64
N ILE A 110 -14.69 17.09 27.44
CA ILE A 110 -13.23 17.26 27.22
C ILE A 110 -12.73 18.48 28.00
N ILE A 111 -13.41 19.62 27.89
CA ILE A 111 -13.05 20.85 28.60
C ILE A 111 -13.14 20.64 30.12
N GLU A 112 -14.15 19.92 30.61
CA GLU A 112 -14.29 19.60 32.03
C GLU A 112 -13.13 18.73 32.56
N VAL A 113 -12.67 17.74 31.78
CA VAL A 113 -11.48 16.94 32.14
C VAL A 113 -10.22 17.81 32.16
N ILE A 114 -10.03 18.69 31.17
CA ILE A 114 -8.92 19.66 31.15
C ILE A 114 -8.92 20.48 32.44
N LYS A 115 -10.08 21.00 32.84
CA LYS A 115 -10.24 21.82 34.05
C LYS A 115 -9.98 21.03 35.33
N ARG A 116 -10.57 19.85 35.45
CA ARG A 116 -10.52 19.03 36.67
C ARG A 116 -9.10 18.59 37.02
N TYR A 117 -8.33 18.19 36.01
CA TYR A 117 -7.00 17.62 36.23
C TYR A 117 -5.86 18.58 35.86
N ASN A 118 -6.19 19.75 35.30
CA ASN A 118 -5.25 20.77 34.84
C ASN A 118 -4.31 20.22 33.76
N PHE A 119 -4.89 19.64 32.71
CA PHE A 119 -4.17 19.20 31.51
C PHE A 119 -3.87 20.37 30.57
N ASP A 120 -2.80 20.26 29.79
CA ASP A 120 -2.41 21.20 28.74
C ASP A 120 -3.16 20.98 27.42
N GLY A 121 -3.95 19.90 27.30
CA GLY A 121 -4.64 19.59 26.05
C GLY A 121 -5.26 18.20 26.03
N VAL A 122 -5.72 17.81 24.85
CA VAL A 122 -6.36 16.51 24.58
C VAL A 122 -5.78 15.87 23.32
N ASP A 123 -5.61 14.56 23.37
CA ASP A 123 -5.27 13.72 22.22
C ASP A 123 -6.49 12.86 21.83
N ILE A 124 -6.87 12.91 20.57
CA ILE A 124 -8.01 12.14 20.04
C ILE A 124 -7.49 10.88 19.38
N ASP A 125 -7.78 9.74 19.98
CA ASP A 125 -7.34 8.43 19.49
C ASP A 125 -8.55 7.63 19.00
N TRP A 126 -9.07 8.01 17.83
CA TRP A 126 -10.19 7.31 17.20
C TRP A 126 -9.66 6.20 16.29
N GLU A 127 -9.85 4.96 16.72
CA GLU A 127 -9.46 3.73 16.03
C GLU A 127 -10.67 2.91 15.55
N TYR A 128 -11.15 3.06 14.32
CA TYR A 128 -10.80 4.10 13.35
C TYR A 128 -12.07 4.69 12.72
N PRO A 129 -12.05 5.95 12.26
CA PRO A 129 -13.15 6.48 11.47
C PRO A 129 -13.31 5.65 10.19
N VAL A 130 -14.56 5.36 9.84
CA VAL A 130 -14.97 4.55 8.67
C VAL A 130 -14.67 3.05 8.79
N THR A 131 -13.41 2.61 8.93
CA THR A 131 -13.09 1.16 8.86
C THR A 131 -11.78 0.74 9.55
N GLY A 132 -11.70 -0.52 9.95
CA GLY A 132 -10.47 -1.19 10.40
C GLY A 132 -10.20 -1.16 11.91
N GLY A 133 -11.10 -0.55 12.70
CA GLY A 133 -11.02 -0.55 14.16
C GLY A 133 -11.59 -1.83 14.78
N SER A 134 -11.61 -1.91 16.12
CA SER A 134 -12.32 -2.97 16.85
C SER A 134 -13.83 -2.98 16.56
N VAL A 135 -14.37 -1.81 16.17
CA VAL A 135 -15.73 -1.61 15.70
C VAL A 135 -15.67 -0.82 14.39
N GLU A 136 -16.39 -1.30 13.37
CA GLU A 136 -16.50 -0.60 12.08
C GLU A 136 -17.29 0.70 12.21
N GLY A 137 -16.85 1.72 11.46
CA GLY A 137 -17.51 3.02 11.39
C GLY A 137 -18.45 3.12 10.20
N VAL A 138 -18.71 4.36 9.77
CA VAL A 138 -19.51 4.66 8.56
C VAL A 138 -18.80 5.68 7.68
N PRO A 139 -19.03 5.71 6.35
CA PRO A 139 -18.36 6.67 5.46
C PRO A 139 -18.49 8.15 5.87
N ALA A 140 -19.58 8.52 6.55
CA ALA A 140 -19.80 9.88 7.06
C ALA A 140 -18.79 10.30 8.14
N ASP A 141 -18.15 9.33 8.83
CA ASP A 141 -17.18 9.57 9.89
C ASP A 141 -16.01 10.44 9.43
N ARG A 142 -15.58 10.28 8.16
CA ARG A 142 -14.51 11.09 7.57
C ARG A 142 -14.79 12.59 7.67
N ALA A 143 -16.01 13.02 7.36
CA ALA A 143 -16.43 14.42 7.45
C ALA A 143 -16.80 14.83 8.88
N ASN A 144 -17.45 13.94 9.63
CA ASN A 144 -17.83 14.17 11.01
C ASN A 144 -16.62 14.41 11.92
N TYR A 145 -15.51 13.72 11.66
CA TYR A 145 -14.27 13.92 12.40
C TYR A 145 -13.72 15.34 12.21
N VAL A 146 -13.76 15.86 10.98
CA VAL A 146 -13.38 17.25 10.68
C VAL A 146 -14.30 18.23 11.41
N HIS A 147 -15.61 17.99 11.40
CA HIS A 147 -16.56 18.84 12.13
C HIS A 147 -16.28 18.85 13.63
N PHE A 148 -16.01 17.68 14.21
CA PHE A 148 -15.66 17.54 15.62
C PHE A 148 -14.38 18.31 15.97
N LEU A 149 -13.28 18.12 15.25
CA LEU A 149 -12.03 18.82 15.58
C LEU A 149 -12.13 20.35 15.37
N ARG A 150 -12.86 20.79 14.33
CA ARG A 150 -13.14 22.21 14.10
C ARG A 150 -13.88 22.84 15.27
N GLU A 151 -14.94 22.18 15.72
CA GLU A 151 -15.77 22.65 16.82
C GLU A 151 -15.04 22.59 18.17
N LEU A 152 -14.29 21.50 18.43
CA LEU A 152 -13.43 21.35 19.61
C LEU A 152 -12.42 22.51 19.68
N ARG A 153 -11.74 22.79 18.57
CA ARG A 153 -10.77 23.88 18.51
C ARG A 153 -11.43 25.24 18.80
N SER A 154 -12.58 25.51 18.19
CA SER A 154 -13.32 26.75 18.42
C SER A 154 -13.71 26.91 19.89
N ARG A 155 -14.21 25.84 20.53
CA ARG A 155 -14.62 25.84 21.94
C ARG A 155 -13.43 26.00 22.90
N LEU A 156 -12.28 25.41 22.59
CA LEU A 156 -11.05 25.64 23.35
C LEU A 156 -10.56 27.08 23.24
N ASN A 157 -10.53 27.68 22.04
CA ASN A 157 -10.16 29.09 21.88
C ASN A 157 -11.07 30.01 22.71
N GLN A 158 -12.40 29.80 22.67
CA GLN A 158 -13.35 30.57 23.50
C GLN A 158 -13.13 30.36 25.00
N TYR A 159 -12.67 29.17 25.41
CA TYR A 159 -12.35 28.91 26.80
C TYR A 159 -11.04 29.60 27.20
N GLU A 160 -10.02 29.60 26.35
CA GLU A 160 -8.76 30.33 26.54
C GLU A 160 -8.99 31.83 26.74
N GLU A 161 -9.78 32.44 25.87
CA GLU A 161 -10.14 33.87 25.94
C GLU A 161 -10.86 34.21 27.25
N ARG A 162 -11.87 33.41 27.64
CA ARG A 162 -12.64 33.64 28.87
C ARG A 162 -11.81 33.53 30.15
N MET A 163 -10.79 32.67 30.14
CA MET A 163 -9.91 32.45 31.28
C MET A 163 -8.67 33.35 31.27
N ASN A 164 -8.51 34.22 30.26
CA ASN A 164 -7.29 34.96 29.97
C ASN A 164 -6.05 34.05 29.99
N GLN A 165 -6.19 32.87 29.38
CA GLN A 165 -5.17 31.84 29.40
C GLN A 165 -4.01 32.23 28.48
N SER A 166 -2.81 32.36 29.05
CA SER A 166 -1.60 32.72 28.31
C SER A 166 -1.08 31.58 27.40
N LYS A 167 -1.42 30.33 27.73
CA LYS A 167 -0.96 29.13 27.03
C LYS A 167 -2.11 28.43 26.33
N ARG A 168 -2.05 28.38 25.00
CA ARG A 168 -2.98 27.62 24.17
C ARG A 168 -3.07 26.15 24.60
N PHE A 169 -4.28 25.61 24.69
CA PHE A 169 -4.55 24.20 24.87
C PHE A 169 -4.23 23.43 23.61
N LEU A 170 -3.50 22.34 23.77
CA LEU A 170 -3.07 21.49 22.68
C LEU A 170 -4.21 20.56 22.24
N VAL A 171 -4.34 20.38 20.93
CA VAL A 171 -5.15 19.31 20.35
C VAL A 171 -4.25 18.51 19.43
N SER A 172 -4.15 17.22 19.69
CA SER A 172 -3.53 16.26 18.79
C SER A 172 -4.49 15.12 18.46
N PHE A 173 -4.13 14.32 17.48
CA PHE A 173 -4.78 13.05 17.25
C PHE A 173 -3.76 11.96 16.95
N ALA A 174 -4.12 10.73 17.30
CA ALA A 174 -3.40 9.54 16.89
C ALA A 174 -3.89 9.10 15.50
N GLY A 175 -2.97 9.02 14.55
CA GLY A 175 -3.26 8.72 13.15
C GLY A 175 -2.87 7.29 12.81
N ALA A 176 -3.67 6.60 12.00
CA ALA A 176 -3.43 5.20 11.62
C ALA A 176 -2.13 5.00 10.81
N ALA A 177 -1.61 3.77 10.80
CA ALA A 177 -0.46 3.37 9.97
C ALA A 177 -0.88 2.97 8.55
N GLY A 178 -1.96 2.20 8.44
CA GLY A 178 -2.37 1.51 7.22
C GLY A 178 -3.08 2.42 6.23
N TYR A 179 -2.62 2.44 4.98
CA TYR A 179 -3.23 3.23 3.90
C TYR A 179 -4.73 2.90 3.69
N TRP A 180 -5.13 1.64 3.89
CA TRP A 180 -6.52 1.18 3.75
C TRP A 180 -7.47 1.80 4.78
N VAL A 181 -6.96 2.20 5.95
CA VAL A 181 -7.69 2.96 6.97
C VAL A 181 -7.57 4.46 6.71
N LEU A 182 -6.36 4.93 6.40
CA LEU A 182 -6.06 6.36 6.26
C LEU A 182 -6.87 7.02 5.15
N LYS A 183 -6.84 6.46 3.94
CA LYS A 183 -7.48 7.05 2.77
C LYS A 183 -8.99 7.27 2.96
N PRO A 184 -9.78 6.27 3.40
CA PRO A 184 -11.21 6.47 3.63
C PRO A 184 -11.52 7.22 4.93
N GLY A 185 -10.73 7.02 6.00
CA GLY A 185 -11.07 7.52 7.34
C GLY A 185 -10.66 8.97 7.62
N PHE A 186 -9.56 9.44 7.03
CA PHE A 186 -8.89 10.67 7.48
C PHE A 186 -8.82 11.72 6.35
N ASP A 187 -9.55 12.82 6.51
CA ASP A 187 -9.32 14.03 5.70
C ASP A 187 -8.13 14.83 6.26
N LEU A 188 -6.91 14.33 6.03
CA LEU A 188 -5.70 14.91 6.63
C LEU A 188 -5.53 16.41 6.34
N VAL A 189 -5.91 16.86 5.14
CA VAL A 189 -5.85 18.28 4.75
C VAL A 189 -6.76 19.13 5.64
N GLN A 190 -7.99 18.69 5.92
CA GLN A 190 -8.90 19.44 6.78
C GLN A 190 -8.59 19.25 8.27
N LEU A 191 -8.28 18.03 8.72
CA LEU A 191 -7.99 17.73 10.13
C LEU A 191 -6.78 18.54 10.64
N THR A 192 -5.72 18.65 9.83
CA THR A 192 -4.47 19.35 10.19
C THR A 192 -4.66 20.84 10.47
N LYS A 193 -5.76 21.45 10.02
CA LYS A 193 -6.08 22.86 10.31
C LYS A 193 -6.46 23.10 11.77
N TYR A 194 -6.97 22.07 12.45
CA TYR A 194 -7.57 22.21 13.77
C TYR A 194 -6.71 21.63 14.90
N VAL A 195 -5.69 20.83 14.55
CA VAL A 195 -4.73 20.25 15.49
C VAL A 195 -3.37 20.95 15.45
N ASP A 196 -2.69 20.93 16.60
CA ASP A 196 -1.33 21.42 16.73
C ASP A 196 -0.35 20.43 16.10
N PHE A 197 -0.62 19.13 16.26
CA PHE A 197 0.19 18.07 15.69
C PHE A 197 -0.52 16.72 15.59
N ILE A 198 0.11 15.78 14.88
CA ILE A 198 -0.36 14.42 14.64
C ILE A 198 0.64 13.43 15.25
N ASN A 199 0.14 12.48 16.04
CA ASN A 199 0.87 11.34 16.55
C ASN A 199 0.64 10.16 15.60
N VAL A 200 1.54 9.90 14.66
CA VAL A 200 1.34 8.82 13.68
C VAL A 200 1.70 7.49 14.32
N MET A 201 0.75 6.57 14.40
CA MET A 201 0.95 5.22 14.93
C MET A 201 1.63 4.34 13.89
N SER A 202 2.87 4.71 13.49
CA SER A 202 3.68 3.99 12.50
C SER A 202 4.28 2.71 13.09
N TYR A 203 3.42 1.83 13.59
CA TYR A 203 3.70 0.52 14.18
C TYR A 203 2.49 -0.39 13.99
N ASP A 204 2.59 -1.63 14.48
CA ASP A 204 1.61 -2.72 14.27
C ASP A 204 1.36 -3.10 12.80
N TYR A 205 2.39 -2.96 11.96
CA TYR A 205 2.33 -3.47 10.58
C TYR A 205 2.28 -5.01 10.51
N PHE A 206 2.88 -5.69 11.50
CA PHE A 206 2.92 -7.15 11.60
C PHE A 206 2.57 -7.59 13.02
N GLY A 207 1.74 -8.62 13.12
CA GLY A 207 1.39 -9.31 14.37
C GLY A 207 0.70 -10.65 14.10
N ALA A 208 0.44 -11.41 15.16
CA ALA A 208 -0.21 -12.72 15.11
C ALA A 208 -1.74 -12.57 15.07
N TRP A 209 -2.23 -11.89 14.03
CA TRP A 209 -3.65 -11.67 13.79
C TRP A 209 -4.13 -12.47 12.59
N GLN A 210 -5.35 -12.98 12.69
CA GLN A 210 -6.03 -13.65 11.59
C GLN A 210 -6.07 -12.75 10.36
N SER A 211 -5.68 -13.32 9.22
CA SER A 211 -5.68 -12.63 7.93
C SER A 211 -6.09 -13.61 6.84
N LYS A 212 -6.84 -13.12 5.82
CA LYS A 212 -7.18 -13.91 4.62
C LYS A 212 -5.93 -14.39 3.85
N TRP A 213 -4.78 -13.75 4.08
CA TRP A 213 -3.50 -14.09 3.46
C TRP A 213 -2.60 -14.96 4.38
N GLY A 214 -3.03 -15.22 5.62
CA GLY A 214 -2.29 -15.85 6.73
C GLY A 214 -1.43 -14.86 7.52
N ALA A 215 -1.00 -15.22 8.74
CA ALA A 215 -0.03 -14.43 9.49
C ALA A 215 1.40 -14.68 9.03
N PHE A 216 2.01 -13.61 8.53
CA PHE A 216 3.43 -13.55 8.30
C PHE A 216 4.13 -12.90 9.48
N THR A 217 5.29 -13.44 9.81
CA THR A 217 6.18 -12.86 10.82
C THR A 217 6.78 -11.54 10.31
N GLY A 218 7.02 -10.62 11.22
CA GLY A 218 7.71 -9.37 10.93
C GLY A 218 7.91 -8.51 12.18
N PRO A 219 8.72 -7.45 12.10
CA PRO A 219 8.83 -6.48 13.18
C PRO A 219 7.55 -5.63 13.28
N PRO A 220 7.20 -5.07 14.45
CA PRO A 220 6.02 -4.22 14.61
C PRO A 220 6.13 -2.93 13.79
N ALA A 221 7.33 -2.42 13.53
CA ALA A 221 7.54 -1.13 12.86
C ALA A 221 8.76 -1.14 11.92
N PRO A 222 8.77 -1.92 10.82
CA PRO A 222 9.87 -1.85 9.85
C PRO A 222 9.99 -0.43 9.28
N LEU A 223 11.20 0.13 9.25
CA LEU A 223 11.42 1.47 8.71
C LEU A 223 11.15 1.51 7.22
N TYR A 224 11.67 0.52 6.48
CA TYR A 224 11.52 0.41 5.03
C TYR A 224 10.89 -0.92 4.61
N PHE A 225 10.26 -0.92 3.43
CA PHE A 225 9.80 -2.14 2.78
C PHE A 225 10.98 -3.08 2.50
N ALA A 226 10.86 -4.33 2.95
CA ALA A 226 11.90 -5.31 2.73
C ALA A 226 11.43 -6.75 2.60
N SER A 227 10.11 -7.00 2.63
CA SER A 227 9.60 -8.36 2.50
C SER A 227 10.02 -9.00 1.17
N PRO A 228 10.17 -10.33 1.11
CA PRO A 228 10.75 -10.99 -0.03
C PRO A 228 9.86 -10.85 -1.24
N LYS A 229 10.47 -10.89 -2.44
CA LYS A 229 9.72 -11.00 -3.69
C LYS A 229 8.85 -12.24 -3.62
N SER A 230 7.61 -12.14 -4.06
CA SER A 230 6.77 -13.32 -4.25
C SER A 230 7.44 -14.22 -5.29
N LYS A 231 8.21 -15.23 -4.87
CA LYS A 231 8.66 -16.26 -5.81
C LYS A 231 7.40 -16.97 -6.27
N CYS A 232 7.04 -16.80 -7.54
CA CYS A 232 6.06 -17.66 -8.20
C CYS A 232 6.65 -19.07 -8.28
N LYS A 233 6.69 -19.80 -7.17
CA LYS A 233 6.82 -21.26 -7.26
C LYS A 233 5.51 -21.72 -7.90
N ARG A 234 5.57 -22.07 -9.18
CA ARG A 234 4.54 -22.88 -9.85
C ARG A 234 4.49 -24.22 -9.11
N ILE A 235 3.76 -24.30 -8.01
CA ILE A 235 3.49 -25.55 -7.35
C ILE A 235 2.53 -26.31 -8.26
N ARG A 236 3.01 -27.36 -8.91
CA ARG A 236 2.14 -28.39 -9.52
C ARG A 236 1.47 -29.12 -8.35
N LEU A 237 0.36 -28.59 -7.84
CA LEU A 237 -0.53 -29.37 -7.00
C LEU A 237 -1.09 -30.49 -7.87
N ARG A 238 -0.72 -31.73 -7.54
CA ARG A 238 -1.07 -32.94 -8.31
C ARG A 238 -2.52 -33.40 -8.07
N LEU A 239 -3.35 -32.60 -7.41
CA LEU A 239 -4.71 -32.93 -7.04
C LEU A 239 -5.67 -31.86 -7.56
N GLN A 240 -6.71 -32.34 -8.23
CA GLN A 240 -7.82 -31.66 -8.91
C GLN A 240 -7.56 -31.20 -10.36
N ARG A 241 -8.22 -31.94 -11.26
CA ARG A 241 -8.53 -31.51 -12.63
C ARG A 241 -9.34 -30.22 -12.55
N ARG A 242 -8.83 -29.18 -13.22
CA ARG A 242 -9.39 -27.81 -13.40
C ARG A 242 -9.09 -26.82 -12.25
N GLY A 243 -7.92 -26.20 -12.32
CA GLY A 243 -7.55 -25.00 -11.55
C GLY A 243 -6.06 -24.96 -11.22
N ARG A 244 -5.28 -24.05 -11.84
CA ARG A 244 -3.92 -23.72 -11.38
C ARG A 244 -4.05 -22.73 -10.22
N ALA A 245 -3.90 -23.18 -8.98
CA ALA A 245 -3.75 -22.29 -7.84
C ALA A 245 -2.26 -22.04 -7.56
N THR A 246 -1.74 -20.90 -8.00
CA THR A 246 -0.47 -20.35 -7.52
C THR A 246 -0.75 -19.50 -6.29
N THR A 247 -0.34 -19.94 -5.10
CA THR A 247 -0.40 -19.13 -3.88
C THR A 247 0.68 -18.05 -3.94
N HIS A 248 0.34 -16.89 -4.48
CA HIS A 248 1.20 -15.71 -4.48
C HIS A 248 1.14 -15.08 -3.08
N VAL A 249 2.23 -15.19 -2.32
CA VAL A 249 2.43 -14.36 -1.13
C VAL A 249 2.91 -13.00 -1.59
N ARG A 250 2.04 -12.00 -1.66
CA ARG A 250 2.43 -10.60 -1.94
C ARG A 250 2.08 -9.72 -0.77
N PHE A 251 3.12 -9.20 -0.12
CA PHE A 251 3.00 -8.14 0.88
C PHE A 251 2.70 -6.82 0.17
N SER A 252 1.80 -6.00 0.71
CA SER A 252 1.72 -4.61 0.26
C SER A 252 3.07 -3.94 0.55
N GLY A 253 3.58 -3.17 -0.42
CA GLY A 253 4.80 -2.42 -0.20
C GLY A 253 4.66 -1.35 0.87
N ARG A 254 3.45 -1.04 1.30
CA ARG A 254 3.15 0.06 2.22
C ARG A 254 3.18 -0.31 3.70
N LEU A 255 3.47 -1.57 4.04
CA LEU A 255 3.53 -2.04 5.43
C LEU A 255 4.87 -1.67 6.11
N ASN A 256 5.20 -0.38 6.15
CA ASN A 256 6.39 0.17 6.78
C ASN A 256 6.22 1.65 7.14
N VAL A 257 7.07 2.12 8.05
CA VAL A 257 7.08 3.49 8.56
C VAL A 257 7.26 4.51 7.44
N ASP A 258 8.20 4.28 6.52
CA ASP A 258 8.51 5.24 5.46
C ASP A 258 7.31 5.53 4.55
N SER A 259 6.60 4.49 4.13
CA SER A 259 5.41 4.62 3.29
C SER A 259 4.28 5.38 4.00
N THR A 260 4.03 5.08 5.28
CA THR A 260 3.04 5.81 6.08
C THR A 260 3.46 7.27 6.22
N MET A 261 4.69 7.56 6.63
CA MET A 261 5.14 8.94 6.85
C MET A 261 5.21 9.76 5.56
N LYS A 262 5.58 9.14 4.43
CA LYS A 262 5.49 9.74 3.09
C LYS A 262 4.05 10.14 2.77
N TYR A 263 3.08 9.25 3.00
CA TYR A 263 1.67 9.53 2.73
C TYR A 263 1.18 10.76 3.51
N TYR A 264 1.41 10.80 4.83
CA TYR A 264 1.05 11.99 5.63
C TYR A 264 1.71 13.25 5.10
N SER A 265 3.02 13.20 4.86
CA SER A 265 3.80 14.35 4.41
C SER A 265 3.30 14.89 3.07
N CYS A 266 2.99 14.00 2.13
CA CYS A 266 2.45 14.35 0.82
C CYS A 266 1.04 14.96 0.88
N GLN A 267 0.20 14.51 1.82
CA GLN A 267 -1.15 15.05 1.98
C GLN A 267 -1.15 16.43 2.65
N ILE A 268 -0.32 16.64 3.67
CA ILE A 268 -0.42 17.86 4.50
C ILE A 268 0.66 18.92 4.21
N ASN A 269 1.73 18.56 3.52
CA ASN A 269 2.88 19.42 3.22
C ASN A 269 3.42 20.19 4.45
N ALA A 270 3.42 19.54 5.62
CA ALA A 270 3.74 20.15 6.91
C ALA A 270 4.39 19.11 7.85
N THR A 271 5.57 18.62 7.48
CA THR A 271 6.31 17.59 8.24
C THR A 271 6.58 18.00 9.69
N ASN A 272 6.72 19.29 9.98
CA ASN A 272 6.86 19.85 11.33
C ASN A 272 5.66 19.57 12.26
N LYS A 273 4.48 19.22 11.72
CA LYS A 273 3.30 18.79 12.50
C LYS A 273 3.27 17.29 12.75
N LEU A 274 4.12 16.49 12.12
CA LEU A 274 4.12 15.03 12.28
C LEU A 274 5.05 14.58 13.41
N ASN A 275 4.58 13.61 14.19
CA ASN A 275 5.41 12.77 15.04
C ASN A 275 5.38 11.34 14.52
N MET A 276 6.55 10.76 14.30
CA MET A 276 6.68 9.36 13.92
C MET A 276 6.57 8.46 15.15
N GLY A 277 5.75 7.41 15.08
CA GLY A 277 5.51 6.47 16.17
C GLY A 277 6.62 5.44 16.37
N LEU A 278 6.97 5.18 17.62
CA LEU A 278 8.02 4.27 18.06
C LEU A 278 7.45 3.29 19.10
N PRO A 279 7.36 1.98 18.78
CA PRO A 279 6.87 0.98 19.73
C PRO A 279 7.98 0.53 20.69
N PHE A 280 7.74 0.60 21.99
CA PHE A 280 8.60 0.05 23.05
C PHE A 280 8.20 -1.39 23.40
N TYR A 281 7.85 -2.17 22.37
CA TYR A 281 7.44 -3.56 22.49
C TYR A 281 7.86 -4.34 21.23
N GLY A 282 7.78 -5.66 21.33
CA GLY A 282 7.88 -6.59 20.22
C GLY A 282 6.58 -7.34 19.98
N ARG A 283 6.47 -7.94 18.79
CA ARG A 283 5.43 -8.90 18.43
C ARG A 283 6.07 -10.27 18.27
N TYR A 284 5.40 -11.31 18.76
CA TYR A 284 5.88 -12.68 18.63
C TYR A 284 4.82 -13.62 18.07
N TRP A 285 5.28 -14.69 17.43
CA TRP A 285 4.49 -15.77 16.87
C TRP A 285 5.05 -17.10 17.37
N LEU A 286 4.17 -18.04 17.67
CA LEU A 286 4.49 -19.43 17.92
C LEU A 286 4.12 -20.27 16.68
N ASN A 287 4.57 -21.52 16.65
CA ASN A 287 4.29 -22.45 15.55
C ASN A 287 4.64 -21.89 14.15
N VAL A 288 5.79 -21.23 14.06
CA VAL A 288 6.26 -20.61 12.84
C VAL A 288 6.95 -21.64 11.93
N GLY A 289 6.60 -21.60 10.64
CA GLY A 289 7.17 -22.46 9.62
C GLY A 289 8.50 -21.96 9.03
N ASP A 290 8.84 -22.53 7.89
CA ASP A 290 10.05 -22.17 7.16
C ASP A 290 9.99 -20.74 6.59
N ALA A 291 11.16 -20.21 6.27
CA ALA A 291 11.30 -18.90 5.65
C ALA A 291 10.67 -18.88 4.25
N VAL A 292 10.03 -17.76 3.91
CA VAL A 292 9.47 -17.49 2.57
C VAL A 292 10.61 -17.43 1.54
N ASP A 293 11.75 -16.87 1.94
CA ASP A 293 13.01 -16.93 1.21
C ASP A 293 14.09 -17.49 2.14
N GLU A 294 14.78 -18.56 1.73
CA GLU A 294 15.86 -19.18 2.51
C GLU A 294 17.01 -18.22 2.83
N SER A 295 17.18 -17.15 2.02
CA SER A 295 18.17 -16.10 2.26
C SER A 295 17.74 -15.04 3.29
N ASP A 296 16.48 -15.05 3.73
CA ASP A 296 15.90 -14.05 4.62
C ASP A 296 15.00 -14.70 5.69
N GLU A 297 15.58 -14.92 6.87
CA GLU A 297 14.91 -15.59 7.99
C GLU A 297 13.82 -14.74 8.68
N MET A 298 13.68 -13.45 8.34
CA MET A 298 12.70 -12.57 8.97
C MET A 298 11.27 -12.95 8.61
N TRP A 299 11.04 -13.37 7.37
CA TRP A 299 9.71 -13.53 6.80
C TRP A 299 9.36 -15.00 6.72
N ARG A 300 8.47 -15.44 7.61
CA ARG A 300 7.99 -16.81 7.77
C ARG A 300 6.48 -16.78 7.87
N ARG A 301 5.84 -17.92 7.63
CA ARG A 301 4.39 -18.09 7.82
C ARG A 301 4.15 -18.77 9.17
N ALA A 302 3.31 -18.18 10.02
CA ALA A 302 2.77 -18.84 11.20
C ALA A 302 1.64 -19.80 10.78
N MET A 303 1.59 -20.99 11.39
CA MET A 303 0.56 -21.99 11.10
C MET A 303 -0.58 -21.94 12.13
N THR A 304 -1.82 -21.96 11.65
CA THR A 304 -3.03 -22.08 12.49
C THR A 304 -3.05 -23.43 13.21
N MET A 305 -3.41 -23.44 14.50
CA MET A 305 -3.72 -24.69 15.22
C MET A 305 -5.22 -24.99 15.21
N ASN A 306 -5.58 -26.27 15.16
CA ASN A 306 -6.95 -26.74 15.39
C ASN A 306 -7.18 -26.91 16.91
N GLU A 307 -8.43 -26.71 17.37
CA GLU A 307 -8.84 -26.77 18.79
C GLU A 307 -8.46 -28.07 19.54
N SER A 308 -8.08 -29.15 18.87
CA SER A 308 -7.74 -30.44 19.49
C SER A 308 -6.33 -30.50 20.12
N ASP A 309 -5.45 -29.53 19.88
CA ASP A 309 -4.03 -29.59 20.28
C ASP A 309 -3.66 -28.75 21.53
N THR A 310 -4.60 -28.05 22.18
CA THR A 310 -4.27 -27.11 23.26
C THR A 310 -4.44 -27.72 24.67
N ASN A 311 -3.33 -28.00 25.35
CA ASN A 311 -3.29 -28.20 26.82
C ASN A 311 -3.11 -26.88 27.60
N PHE A 312 -3.28 -25.72 26.96
CA PHE A 312 -3.05 -24.41 27.56
C PHE A 312 -4.35 -23.58 27.61
N LYS A 313 -4.85 -23.30 28.82
CA LYS A 313 -6.01 -22.42 29.03
C LYS A 313 -5.62 -20.96 28.79
N VAL A 314 -5.78 -20.48 27.56
CA VAL A 314 -5.77 -19.03 27.29
C VAL A 314 -7.09 -18.44 27.80
N GLN A 315 -6.99 -17.38 28.60
CA GLN A 315 -8.12 -16.72 29.25
C GLN A 315 -8.99 -16.03 28.18
N LYS A 316 -10.12 -16.67 27.83
CA LYS A 316 -11.13 -16.16 26.89
C LYS A 316 -11.70 -14.82 27.37
N HIS A 317 -11.52 -13.77 26.58
CA HIS A 317 -12.42 -12.63 26.54
C HIS A 317 -12.45 -12.05 25.12
N VAL A 318 -13.16 -12.72 24.21
CA VAL A 318 -14.04 -12.16 23.16
C VAL A 318 -14.81 -13.36 22.62
N GLU A 319 -16.13 -13.34 22.76
CA GLU A 319 -17.03 -14.39 22.30
C GLU A 319 -17.60 -13.98 20.94
N TYR A 320 -17.30 -14.79 19.92
CA TYR A 320 -17.61 -14.73 18.48
C TYR A 320 -16.35 -14.62 17.62
N LEU A 321 -15.75 -15.76 17.25
CA LEU A 321 -14.98 -15.99 16.00
C LEU A 321 -14.51 -17.46 15.93
N SER A 322 -14.34 -17.95 14.70
CA SER A 322 -14.05 -19.33 14.27
C SER A 322 -12.90 -20.05 14.99
N SER A 323 -13.01 -21.38 15.06
CA SER A 323 -12.21 -22.39 15.78
C SER A 323 -10.72 -22.58 15.38
N SER A 324 -10.03 -21.54 14.88
CA SER A 324 -8.59 -21.60 14.62
C SER A 324 -7.94 -20.24 14.86
N PHE A 325 -6.96 -20.16 15.76
CA PHE A 325 -6.20 -18.94 16.08
C PHE A 325 -4.71 -19.18 15.83
N GLU A 326 -4.00 -18.11 15.45
CA GLU A 326 -2.54 -18.11 15.37
C GLU A 326 -1.99 -17.72 16.76
N GLU A 327 -1.13 -18.57 17.34
CA GLU A 327 -0.56 -18.28 18.66
C GLU A 327 0.53 -17.21 18.57
N GLY A 328 0.44 -16.19 19.42
CA GLY A 328 1.37 -15.07 19.45
C GLY A 328 0.90 -13.93 20.33
N GLY A 329 1.57 -12.79 20.27
CA GLY A 329 1.14 -11.61 21.03
C GLY A 329 2.14 -10.47 21.06
N GLU A 330 1.85 -9.51 21.92
CA GLU A 330 2.74 -8.40 22.25
C GLU A 330 3.65 -8.77 23.43
N VAL A 331 4.88 -8.27 23.43
CA VAL A 331 5.79 -8.33 24.57
C VAL A 331 6.49 -6.98 24.77
N LYS A 332 6.20 -6.32 25.90
CA LYS A 332 6.81 -5.05 26.32
C LYS A 332 8.34 -5.17 26.40
N TRP A 333 9.10 -4.14 26.02
CA TRP A 333 10.58 -4.18 26.02
C TRP A 333 11.18 -4.73 27.32
N ARG A 334 10.75 -4.22 28.48
CA ARG A 334 11.20 -4.70 29.80
C ARG A 334 11.00 -6.20 30.04
N ARG A 335 9.97 -6.80 29.45
CA ARG A 335 9.68 -8.25 29.55
C ARG A 335 10.39 -9.00 28.44
N LEU A 336 10.53 -8.40 27.26
CA LEU A 336 11.18 -8.97 26.09
C LEU A 336 12.63 -9.35 26.41
N ILE A 337 13.40 -8.42 26.95
CA ILE A 337 14.82 -8.62 27.27
C ILE A 337 15.06 -9.69 28.35
N SER A 338 14.07 -9.97 29.19
CA SER A 338 14.13 -11.04 30.20
C SER A 338 13.57 -12.37 29.69
N ARG A 339 12.65 -12.35 28.72
CA ARG A 339 11.94 -13.53 28.22
C ARG A 339 12.71 -14.21 27.08
N PHE A 340 13.41 -13.42 26.28
CA PHE A 340 14.13 -13.89 25.10
C PHE A 340 15.60 -13.50 25.20
N ASP A 341 16.48 -14.39 24.75
CA ASP A 341 17.91 -14.11 24.65
C ASP A 341 18.18 -13.15 23.49
N THR A 342 18.07 -11.85 23.79
CA THR A 342 18.26 -10.78 22.80
C THR A 342 19.71 -10.67 22.30
N SER A 343 20.68 -11.33 22.94
CA SER A 343 22.05 -11.39 22.43
C SER A 343 22.16 -12.20 21.13
N ARG A 344 21.20 -13.10 20.88
CA ARG A 344 21.06 -13.88 19.63
C ARG A 344 20.25 -13.14 18.55
N ALA A 345 19.75 -11.94 18.83
CA ALA A 345 18.95 -11.21 17.88
C ALA A 345 19.76 -10.84 16.63
N LYS A 346 19.12 -10.92 15.47
CA LYS A 346 19.67 -10.49 14.19
C LYS A 346 19.12 -9.11 13.85
N PHE A 347 19.93 -8.31 13.15
CA PHE A 347 19.51 -7.03 12.59
C PHE A 347 19.26 -7.18 11.09
N HIS A 348 18.04 -6.88 10.65
CA HIS A 348 17.68 -6.96 9.24
C HIS A 348 17.97 -5.65 8.54
N GLN A 349 19.01 -5.66 7.71
CA GLN A 349 19.62 -4.44 7.19
C GLN A 349 18.72 -3.64 6.24
N ARG A 350 17.78 -4.30 5.54
CA ARG A 350 16.87 -3.65 4.60
C ARG A 350 15.70 -2.95 5.32
N SER A 351 15.05 -3.62 6.29
CA SER A 351 13.93 -3.01 7.04
C SER A 351 14.38 -2.14 8.20
N LYS A 352 15.66 -2.22 8.61
CA LYS A 352 16.22 -1.56 9.80
C LYS A 352 15.51 -1.96 11.08
N SER A 353 15.32 -3.26 11.27
CA SER A 353 14.62 -3.81 12.44
C SER A 353 15.34 -5.02 13.03
N SER A 354 15.16 -5.21 14.32
CA SER A 354 15.67 -6.39 15.04
C SER A 354 14.64 -7.50 15.07
N PHE A 355 15.13 -8.74 15.00
CA PHE A 355 14.31 -9.92 15.16
C PHE A 355 15.09 -11.09 15.78
N LEU A 356 14.34 -12.08 16.26
CA LEU A 356 14.87 -13.32 16.80
C LEU A 356 14.08 -14.49 16.20
N TRP A 357 14.81 -15.46 15.66
CA TRP A 357 14.26 -16.76 15.26
C TRP A 357 14.77 -17.83 16.23
N ILE A 358 13.84 -18.51 16.91
CA ILE A 358 14.11 -19.56 17.91
C ILE A 358 13.61 -20.88 17.32
N PRO A 359 14.45 -21.63 16.58
CA PRO A 359 14.02 -22.86 15.93
C PRO A 359 13.58 -23.95 16.92
N GLU A 360 14.14 -23.96 18.13
CA GLU A 360 13.93 -25.02 19.13
C GLU A 360 12.46 -25.12 19.57
N ASN A 361 11.71 -24.01 19.55
CA ASN A 361 10.29 -23.97 19.89
C ASN A 361 9.44 -23.29 18.80
N LYS A 362 9.99 -23.14 17.58
CA LYS A 362 9.35 -22.47 16.44
C LYS A 362 8.79 -21.08 16.78
N THR A 363 9.54 -20.28 17.54
CA THR A 363 9.13 -18.92 17.94
C THR A 363 9.85 -17.86 17.13
N PHE A 364 9.09 -16.92 16.59
CA PHE A 364 9.62 -15.70 16.01
C PHE A 364 9.29 -14.50 16.87
N VAL A 365 10.23 -13.57 17.03
CA VAL A 365 10.02 -12.29 17.73
C VAL A 365 10.57 -11.16 16.87
N GLY A 366 9.73 -10.20 16.48
CA GLY A 366 10.16 -8.95 15.84
C GLY A 366 9.99 -7.79 16.81
N PHE A 367 10.95 -6.87 16.89
CA PHE A 367 10.95 -5.83 17.91
C PHE A 367 11.84 -4.62 17.55
N GLU A 368 11.68 -3.55 18.32
CA GLU A 368 12.59 -2.40 18.31
C GLU A 368 13.74 -2.58 19.30
N SER A 369 14.95 -2.24 18.86
CA SER A 369 16.16 -2.21 19.67
C SER A 369 16.76 -0.81 19.66
N PRO A 370 17.76 -0.51 20.52
CA PRO A 370 18.54 0.72 20.41
C PRO A 370 19.08 0.98 19.00
N GLU A 371 19.53 -0.08 18.31
CA GLU A 371 20.02 0.02 16.94
C GLU A 371 18.91 0.43 15.95
N SER A 372 17.73 -0.20 15.98
CA SER A 372 16.63 0.16 15.08
C SER A 372 16.09 1.58 15.37
N LEU A 373 16.01 1.95 16.65
CA LEU A 373 15.61 3.30 17.06
C LEU A 373 16.60 4.35 16.54
N ASN A 374 17.91 4.08 16.56
CA ASN A 374 18.91 5.01 16.03
C ASN A 374 18.64 5.36 14.55
N TYR A 375 18.39 4.37 13.69
CA TYR A 375 18.04 4.60 12.29
C TYR A 375 16.75 5.41 12.13
N LYS A 376 15.75 5.17 12.98
CA LYS A 376 14.49 5.90 12.97
C LYS A 376 14.63 7.34 13.41
N ILE A 377 15.47 7.61 14.40
CA ILE A 377 15.78 8.98 14.83
C ILE A 377 16.50 9.74 13.72
N ASP A 378 17.49 9.12 13.08
CA ASP A 378 18.19 9.71 11.94
C ASP A 378 17.23 9.98 10.78
N TYR A 379 16.30 9.05 10.51
CA TYR A 379 15.22 9.22 9.54
C TYR A 379 14.28 10.40 9.88
N ALA A 380 13.84 10.51 11.14
CA ALA A 380 12.96 11.60 11.57
C ALA A 380 13.64 12.97 11.47
N ILE A 381 14.95 13.03 11.74
CA ILE A 381 15.77 14.24 11.58
C ILE A 381 15.87 14.61 10.09
N ALA A 382 16.23 13.65 9.24
CA ALA A 382 16.41 13.84 7.80
C ALA A 382 15.12 14.28 7.09
N ASN A 383 13.96 13.79 7.54
CA ASN A 383 12.65 14.16 6.99
C ASN A 383 12.00 15.37 7.68
N HIS A 384 12.75 16.06 8.55
CA HIS A 384 12.30 17.28 9.24
C HIS A 384 10.97 17.12 10.00
N PHE A 385 10.72 15.94 10.58
CA PHE A 385 9.52 15.74 11.38
C PHE A 385 9.53 16.64 12.61
N GLY A 386 8.32 17.00 13.04
CA GLY A 386 8.12 17.76 14.27
C GLY A 386 8.62 17.04 15.50
N GLY A 387 8.64 15.71 15.47
CA GLY A 387 9.10 14.90 16.58
C GLY A 387 8.89 13.39 16.39
N VAL A 388 8.88 12.69 17.52
CA VAL A 388 8.52 11.29 17.65
C VAL A 388 7.48 11.09 18.74
N MET A 389 6.70 10.04 18.60
CA MET A 389 5.71 9.58 19.58
C MET A 389 6.09 8.16 20.03
N ILE A 390 5.97 7.86 21.31
CA ILE A 390 6.40 6.61 21.92
C ILE A 390 5.19 5.90 22.54
N TRP A 391 4.96 4.65 22.13
CA TRP A 391 4.02 3.74 22.77
C TRP A 391 4.76 2.53 23.36
N ALA A 392 4.87 2.36 24.68
CA ALA A 392 4.55 3.31 25.74
C ALA A 392 5.74 3.42 26.71
N ILE A 393 5.84 4.55 27.41
CA ILE A 393 6.98 4.87 28.29
C ILE A 393 7.13 3.88 29.43
N ASP A 394 6.03 3.33 29.95
CA ASP A 394 6.04 2.30 30.99
C ASP A 394 6.45 0.91 30.47
N PHE A 395 6.70 0.74 29.17
CA PHE A 395 7.18 -0.51 28.58
C PHE A 395 8.70 -0.60 28.51
N ASP A 396 9.39 0.55 28.59
CA ASP A 396 10.85 0.61 28.67
C ASP A 396 11.35 -0.06 29.96
N ASP A 397 12.65 -0.37 30.05
CA ASP A 397 13.26 -0.93 31.25
C ASP A 397 13.58 0.14 32.32
N ASP A 398 14.07 -0.27 33.49
CA ASP A 398 14.42 0.67 34.56
C ASP A 398 15.66 1.52 34.26
N SER A 399 16.47 1.10 33.29
CA SER A 399 17.65 1.82 32.81
C SER A 399 17.30 2.90 31.78
N LEU A 400 16.05 2.94 31.32
CA LEU A 400 15.53 3.80 30.26
C LEU A 400 16.25 3.57 28.93
N THR A 401 16.61 2.33 28.63
CA THR A 401 17.44 1.95 27.47
C THR A 401 16.86 2.49 26.16
N MET A 402 15.55 2.33 25.95
CA MET A 402 14.91 2.77 24.70
C MET A 402 14.73 4.30 24.66
N LEU A 403 14.31 4.92 25.77
CA LEU A 403 14.13 6.37 25.85
C LEU A 403 15.45 7.15 25.73
N LYS A 404 16.55 6.62 26.29
CA LYS A 404 17.90 7.20 26.14
C LYS A 404 18.39 7.15 24.70
N SER A 405 18.16 6.04 24.01
CA SER A 405 18.50 5.89 22.58
C SER A 405 17.86 6.98 21.70
N ILE A 406 16.72 7.53 22.11
CA ILE A 406 16.04 8.64 21.43
C ILE A 406 16.61 10.00 21.83
N THR A 407 16.88 10.20 23.13
CA THR A 407 17.07 11.53 23.72
C THR A 407 18.53 11.95 23.91
N GLU A 408 19.48 11.02 23.86
CA GLU A 408 20.91 11.31 24.08
C GLU A 408 21.69 11.60 22.77
N ARG A 409 21.00 11.68 21.63
CA ARG A 409 21.58 12.05 20.33
C ARG A 409 21.26 13.50 19.95
N ASP A 410 21.75 13.93 18.79
CA ASP A 410 21.48 15.23 18.16
C ASP A 410 20.00 15.49 17.81
N PHE A 411 19.07 14.59 18.17
CA PHE A 411 17.63 14.80 17.97
C PHE A 411 17.14 16.10 18.59
N CYS A 412 17.67 16.43 19.77
CA CYS A 412 17.37 17.64 20.51
C CYS A 412 18.24 18.85 20.14
N ALA A 413 19.22 18.68 19.25
CA ALA A 413 20.02 19.78 18.72
C ALA A 413 19.14 20.79 17.96
N GLN A 414 19.64 22.02 17.77
CA GLN A 414 18.91 23.08 17.09
C GLN A 414 18.54 22.67 15.65
N LYS A 415 17.34 23.07 15.21
CA LYS A 415 16.86 22.79 13.85
C LYS A 415 17.75 23.48 12.82
N GLN A 416 18.31 22.71 11.89
CA GLN A 416 18.98 23.26 10.71
C GLN A 416 17.97 24.04 9.84
N LYS A 417 18.46 25.03 9.07
CA LYS A 417 17.64 25.77 8.10
C LYS A 417 16.91 24.78 7.17
N GLN A 418 15.64 25.08 6.91
CA GLN A 418 14.70 24.22 6.19
C GLN A 418 15.30 23.77 4.84
N ALA A 419 15.54 22.46 4.69
CA ALA A 419 15.91 21.89 3.40
C ALA A 419 14.64 21.71 2.54
N GLN A 420 14.85 21.39 1.26
CA GLN A 420 13.80 21.04 0.33
C GLN A 420 12.89 19.93 0.90
N PHE A 421 11.59 19.98 0.57
CA PHE A 421 10.62 18.97 0.99
C PHE A 421 11.13 17.55 0.65
N PRO A 422 11.17 16.60 1.63
CA PRO A 422 12.00 15.40 1.52
C PRO A 422 11.42 14.29 0.64
N TYR A 423 10.15 14.40 0.22
CA TYR A 423 9.48 13.35 -0.56
C TYR A 423 9.09 13.80 -1.96
N LYS A 424 9.08 12.84 -2.89
CA LYS A 424 8.39 12.97 -4.18
C LYS A 424 7.01 12.35 -4.06
N CYS A 425 5.97 13.16 -4.23
CA CYS A 425 4.59 12.74 -4.08
C CYS A 425 3.96 12.39 -5.43
N SER A 426 3.07 11.39 -5.45
CA SER A 426 2.21 11.15 -6.61
C SER A 426 1.45 12.43 -6.98
N PRO A 427 1.43 12.83 -8.27
CA PRO A 427 0.69 14.01 -8.71
C PRO A 427 -0.82 13.74 -8.87
N ILE A 428 -1.26 12.50 -8.69
CA ILE A 428 -2.65 12.07 -8.87
C ILE A 428 -3.22 11.48 -7.57
N ASN A 429 -4.53 11.67 -7.38
CA ASN A 429 -5.27 11.09 -6.25
C ASN A 429 -6.12 9.88 -6.68
N GLU A 430 -6.47 9.82 -7.96
CA GLU A 430 -7.19 8.70 -8.57
C GLU A 430 -6.29 7.48 -8.77
N GLN A 431 -6.86 6.31 -8.52
CA GLN A 431 -6.18 5.04 -8.77
C GLN A 431 -6.19 4.74 -10.26
N ARG A 432 -5.05 4.33 -10.81
CA ARG A 432 -4.85 3.95 -12.22
C ARG A 432 -4.14 2.60 -12.36
N TRP A 433 -4.29 1.73 -11.37
CA TRP A 433 -3.59 0.45 -11.29
C TRP A 433 -4.50 -0.62 -10.70
N TRP A 434 -4.27 -1.87 -11.10
CA TRP A 434 -5.00 -3.03 -10.62
C TRP A 434 -4.45 -3.53 -9.28
N THR A 435 -5.32 -3.67 -8.29
CA THR A 435 -5.01 -4.30 -7.00
C THR A 435 -5.61 -5.71 -6.92
N PHE A 436 -5.16 -6.50 -5.94
CA PHE A 436 -5.71 -7.84 -5.69
C PHE A 436 -7.17 -7.81 -5.21
N ASP A 437 -7.58 -6.74 -4.54
CA ASP A 437 -8.98 -6.58 -4.16
C ASP A 437 -9.87 -6.24 -5.37
N ASP A 438 -9.30 -5.68 -6.45
CA ASP A 438 -10.01 -5.47 -7.73
C ASP A 438 -10.11 -6.77 -8.54
N SER A 439 -8.99 -7.48 -8.74
CA SER A 439 -8.92 -8.75 -9.49
C SER A 439 -7.59 -9.46 -9.26
N GLU A 440 -7.62 -10.73 -8.86
CA GLU A 440 -6.40 -11.55 -8.73
C GLU A 440 -5.68 -11.77 -10.06
N GLU A 441 -6.40 -11.78 -11.18
CA GLU A 441 -5.85 -12.00 -12.51
C GLU A 441 -5.16 -10.74 -13.05
N LEU A 442 -5.77 -9.57 -12.85
CA LEU A 442 -5.28 -8.31 -13.39
C LEU A 442 -4.29 -7.59 -12.46
N ALA A 443 -4.26 -7.95 -11.18
CA ALA A 443 -3.44 -7.31 -10.17
C ALA A 443 -1.97 -7.17 -10.60
N GLY A 444 -1.48 -5.92 -10.54
CA GLY A 444 -0.12 -5.59 -10.91
C GLY A 444 0.18 -5.64 -12.41
N MET A 445 -0.78 -5.86 -13.31
CA MET A 445 -0.54 -5.60 -14.74
C MET A 445 -0.39 -4.09 -14.99
N CYS A 446 0.56 -3.71 -15.83
CA CYS A 446 0.89 -2.32 -16.13
C CYS A 446 1.38 -2.11 -17.57
N GLY A 447 1.43 -0.84 -17.97
CA GLY A 447 1.87 -0.42 -19.29
C GLY A 447 0.78 -0.50 -20.35
N LYS A 448 1.16 -0.29 -21.61
CA LYS A 448 0.24 -0.17 -22.75
C LYS A 448 -0.37 -1.49 -23.20
N SER A 449 0.24 -2.61 -22.81
CA SER A 449 -0.28 -3.95 -23.07
C SER A 449 -1.24 -4.43 -21.98
N ALA A 450 -1.33 -3.77 -20.83
CA ALA A 450 -2.25 -4.15 -19.76
C ALA A 450 -3.71 -3.75 -20.06
N PRO A 451 -4.69 -4.49 -19.53
CA PRO A 451 -6.09 -4.06 -19.53
C PRO A 451 -6.27 -2.68 -18.89
N LEU A 452 -7.16 -1.89 -19.47
CA LEU A 452 -7.40 -0.51 -19.02
C LEU A 452 -8.04 -0.51 -17.62
N TYR A 453 -7.52 0.32 -16.71
CA TYR A 453 -8.13 0.56 -15.42
C TYR A 453 -8.99 1.83 -15.50
N ASN A 454 -10.32 1.70 -15.35
CA ASN A 454 -11.26 2.82 -15.48
C ASN A 454 -11.05 3.67 -16.75
N GLY A 455 -10.71 3.01 -17.87
CA GLY A 455 -10.45 3.64 -19.17
C GLY A 455 -9.06 4.27 -19.33
N TYR A 456 -8.17 4.18 -18.33
CA TYR A 456 -6.77 4.61 -18.41
C TYR A 456 -5.85 3.44 -18.69
N TYR A 457 -4.70 3.72 -19.32
CA TYR A 457 -3.61 2.76 -19.32
C TYR A 457 -3.12 2.52 -17.90
N ALA A 458 -3.02 1.24 -17.52
CA ALA A 458 -2.63 0.88 -16.17
C ALA A 458 -1.17 1.27 -15.90
N VAL A 459 -0.93 1.94 -14.78
CA VAL A 459 0.42 2.27 -14.27
C VAL A 459 0.72 1.42 -13.05
N CYS A 460 1.91 1.59 -12.48
CA CYS A 460 2.23 1.06 -11.16
C CYS A 460 2.06 2.16 -10.11
N ASP A 461 1.76 1.77 -8.87
CA ASP A 461 1.50 2.70 -7.78
C ASP A 461 2.81 3.42 -7.37
N PRO A 462 2.96 4.74 -7.61
CA PRO A 462 4.19 5.48 -7.30
C PRO A 462 4.54 5.48 -5.80
N ASP A 463 3.55 5.23 -4.95
CA ASP A 463 3.66 5.27 -3.50
C ASP A 463 3.64 3.87 -2.87
N ASP A 464 3.75 2.79 -3.67
CA ASP A 464 3.99 1.42 -3.18
C ASP A 464 5.45 1.00 -3.50
N PRO A 465 6.38 1.04 -2.52
CA PRO A 465 7.79 0.72 -2.79
C PRO A 465 8.03 -0.75 -3.16
N GLY A 466 7.05 -1.63 -2.98
CA GLY A 466 7.10 -3.02 -3.44
C GLY A 466 6.70 -3.21 -4.90
N HIS A 467 5.94 -2.26 -5.46
CA HIS A 467 5.28 -2.42 -6.77
C HIS A 467 5.22 -1.11 -7.57
N SER A 468 6.21 -0.23 -7.43
CA SER A 468 6.22 1.09 -8.08
C SER A 468 6.84 1.11 -9.48
N CYS A 469 7.50 0.02 -9.89
CA CYS A 469 8.14 -0.06 -11.21
C CYS A 469 7.37 -0.98 -12.14
N CYS A 470 7.05 -0.51 -13.34
CA CYS A 470 6.50 -1.33 -14.41
C CYS A 470 7.63 -1.99 -15.18
N GLY A 471 7.77 -3.31 -15.03
CA GLY A 471 8.79 -4.09 -15.72
C GLY A 471 8.45 -4.30 -17.19
N ARG A 472 9.47 -4.75 -17.95
CA ARG A 472 9.39 -5.04 -19.39
C ARG A 472 8.19 -5.89 -19.82
N PHE A 473 7.78 -6.85 -18.99
CA PHE A 473 6.69 -7.77 -19.30
C PHE A 473 5.31 -7.22 -18.90
N GLY A 474 5.22 -5.94 -18.55
CA GLY A 474 3.97 -5.28 -18.17
C GLY A 474 3.42 -5.71 -16.82
N TYR A 475 4.32 -5.93 -15.85
CA TYR A 475 3.94 -6.20 -14.46
C TYR A 475 4.68 -5.30 -13.49
N CYS A 476 3.97 -4.86 -12.45
CA CYS A 476 4.49 -4.06 -11.36
C CYS A 476 5.34 -4.90 -10.41
N GLY A 477 6.45 -4.32 -9.97
CA GLY A 477 7.35 -4.90 -8.98
C GLY A 477 8.40 -3.90 -8.53
N THR A 478 9.49 -4.44 -7.98
CA THR A 478 10.60 -3.65 -7.43
C THR A 478 11.93 -4.37 -7.64
N GLY A 479 13.02 -3.61 -7.65
CA GLY A 479 14.38 -4.09 -7.90
C GLY A 479 14.77 -4.07 -9.38
N GLU A 480 15.98 -4.55 -9.65
CA GLU A 480 16.66 -4.35 -10.95
C GLU A 480 15.84 -4.83 -12.15
N GLU A 481 15.19 -6.00 -12.06
CA GLU A 481 14.38 -6.56 -13.14
C GLU A 481 13.12 -5.75 -13.51
N PHE A 482 12.62 -4.91 -12.59
CA PHE A 482 11.42 -4.09 -12.79
C PHE A 482 11.75 -2.62 -13.00
N CYS A 483 12.82 -2.12 -12.39
CA CYS A 483 13.15 -0.69 -12.39
C CYS A 483 14.35 -0.34 -13.29
N ASN A 484 15.27 -1.28 -13.54
CA ASN A 484 16.53 -1.02 -14.25
C ASN A 484 16.59 -1.78 -15.59
N CYS A 485 15.62 -1.53 -16.46
CA CYS A 485 15.64 -2.05 -17.82
C CYS A 485 15.22 -0.97 -18.82
N TYR A 486 15.63 -1.12 -20.09
CA TYR A 486 15.39 -0.12 -21.13
C TYR A 486 13.90 0.19 -21.38
N GLU A 487 13.03 -0.82 -21.23
CA GLU A 487 11.58 -0.70 -21.43
C GLU A 487 10.82 -0.46 -20.10
N CYS A 488 11.53 -0.37 -18.97
CA CYS A 488 10.93 -0.24 -17.65
C CYS A 488 10.52 1.20 -17.35
N VAL A 489 9.47 1.36 -16.54
CA VAL A 489 9.00 2.68 -16.07
C VAL A 489 9.00 2.69 -14.55
N ASP A 490 9.91 3.45 -13.96
CA ASP A 490 10.05 3.60 -12.50
C ASP A 490 9.24 4.80 -11.99
N TYR A 491 7.98 4.54 -11.64
CA TYR A 491 7.10 5.57 -11.08
C TYR A 491 7.48 5.94 -9.63
N GLY A 492 8.24 5.09 -8.91
CA GLY A 492 8.65 5.37 -7.55
C GLY A 492 9.72 6.47 -7.50
N THR A 493 10.70 6.40 -8.40
CA THR A 493 11.76 7.40 -8.54
C THR A 493 11.26 8.69 -9.22
N ASP A 494 10.36 8.56 -10.20
CA ASP A 494 9.74 9.72 -10.88
C ASP A 494 8.20 9.57 -10.98
N PRO A 495 7.46 9.99 -9.94
CA PRO A 495 6.01 9.92 -9.94
C PRO A 495 5.32 10.72 -11.06
N MET A 496 6.01 11.68 -11.70
CA MET A 496 5.43 12.46 -12.80
C MET A 496 5.19 11.62 -14.06
N LEU A 497 5.82 10.45 -14.18
CA LEU A 497 5.63 9.53 -15.29
C LEU A 497 4.17 9.04 -15.42
N VAL A 498 3.35 9.10 -14.36
CA VAL A 498 1.92 8.77 -14.43
C VAL A 498 1.10 9.74 -15.30
N LEU A 499 1.67 10.92 -15.59
CA LEU A 499 1.08 11.94 -16.47
C LEU A 499 1.63 11.88 -17.90
N LYS A 500 2.50 10.91 -18.21
CA LYS A 500 3.08 10.77 -19.55
C LYS A 500 1.99 10.32 -20.54
N GLU A 501 1.66 11.21 -21.46
CA GLU A 501 0.67 10.95 -22.50
C GLU A 501 1.16 9.89 -23.52
N PRO A 502 0.24 9.11 -24.12
CA PRO A 502 -1.22 9.18 -23.93
C PRO A 502 -1.66 8.49 -22.62
N ILE A 503 -2.43 9.12 -21.74
CA ILE A 503 -2.88 8.47 -20.48
C ILE A 503 -4.09 7.54 -20.67
N LYS A 504 -4.86 7.79 -21.73
CA LYS A 504 -5.96 6.95 -22.22
C LYS A 504 -5.69 6.56 -23.67
N PRO A 505 -6.29 5.46 -24.16
CA PRO A 505 -6.21 5.10 -25.56
C PRO A 505 -6.61 6.24 -26.50
N THR A 506 -5.82 6.47 -27.55
CA THR A 506 -6.16 7.40 -28.63
C THR A 506 -7.36 6.93 -29.45
N GLN A 507 -7.64 5.63 -29.45
CA GLN A 507 -8.81 5.02 -30.06
C GLN A 507 -9.92 4.76 -29.03
N THR A 508 -11.17 4.96 -29.44
CA THR A 508 -12.34 4.72 -28.58
C THR A 508 -12.73 3.25 -28.48
N ILE A 509 -12.37 2.45 -29.49
CA ILE A 509 -12.66 1.01 -29.54
C ILE A 509 -11.32 0.27 -29.45
N ILE A 510 -11.22 -0.63 -28.48
CA ILE A 510 -10.02 -1.44 -28.27
C ILE A 510 -10.11 -2.67 -29.17
N THR A 511 -9.24 -2.70 -30.19
CA THR A 511 -9.17 -3.78 -31.16
C THR A 511 -7.86 -4.57 -31.06
N TRP A 512 -7.14 -4.53 -29.94
CA TRP A 512 -5.90 -5.30 -29.75
C TRP A 512 -5.99 -6.21 -28.52
N TYR A 513 -5.14 -7.23 -28.50
CA TYR A 513 -5.03 -8.12 -27.35
C TYR A 513 -4.22 -7.49 -26.22
N THR A 514 -4.75 -7.54 -25.01
CA THR A 514 -4.09 -7.16 -23.76
C THR A 514 -3.44 -8.38 -23.07
N LEU A 515 -2.70 -8.14 -21.98
CA LEU A 515 -1.90 -9.16 -21.28
C LEU A 515 -2.72 -10.31 -20.67
N ASP A 516 -3.99 -10.09 -20.38
CA ASP A 516 -4.99 -11.04 -19.90
C ASP A 516 -5.57 -11.93 -21.02
N ALA A 517 -5.24 -11.67 -22.29
CA ALA A 517 -5.73 -12.49 -23.39
C ALA A 517 -5.24 -13.95 -23.27
N PRO A 518 -6.07 -14.93 -23.67
CA PRO A 518 -5.70 -16.35 -23.66
C PRO A 518 -4.39 -16.66 -24.40
N GLU A 519 -3.77 -17.78 -24.02
CA GLU A 519 -2.54 -18.26 -24.64
C GLU A 519 -2.69 -18.38 -26.17
N GLY A 520 -1.68 -17.92 -26.90
CA GLY A 520 -1.68 -17.89 -28.37
C GLY A 520 -2.32 -16.66 -29.01
N LYS A 521 -3.03 -15.80 -28.24
CA LYS A 521 -3.62 -14.55 -28.75
C LYS A 521 -2.76 -13.31 -28.52
N ARG A 522 -2.00 -13.28 -27.42
CA ARG A 522 -1.17 -12.12 -27.04
C ARG A 522 -0.16 -11.76 -28.12
N GLY A 523 -0.07 -10.46 -28.43
CA GLY A 523 0.82 -9.93 -29.47
C GLY A 523 0.44 -10.32 -30.90
N ARG A 524 -0.73 -10.93 -31.13
CA ARG A 524 -1.22 -11.26 -32.47
C ARG A 524 -2.07 -10.14 -33.06
N CYS A 525 -1.99 -9.97 -34.37
CA CYS A 525 -2.72 -8.96 -35.12
C CYS A 525 -3.01 -9.42 -36.56
N GLY A 526 -3.81 -8.65 -37.27
CA GLY A 526 -4.12 -8.89 -38.68
C GLY A 526 -4.98 -10.14 -38.90
N ARG A 527 -5.19 -10.49 -40.16
CA ARG A 527 -6.16 -11.53 -40.59
C ARG A 527 -5.84 -12.93 -40.06
N GLN A 528 -4.59 -13.19 -39.69
CA GLN A 528 -4.13 -14.48 -39.19
C GLN A 528 -4.38 -14.66 -37.69
N ALA A 529 -4.73 -13.57 -37.00
CA ALA A 529 -5.01 -13.61 -35.57
C ALA A 529 -6.49 -13.89 -35.32
N PRO A 530 -6.84 -14.59 -34.22
CA PRO A 530 -8.25 -14.80 -33.86
C PRO A 530 -8.97 -13.46 -33.69
N LEU A 531 -10.24 -13.39 -34.11
CA LEU A 531 -11.04 -12.17 -34.01
C LEU A 531 -11.27 -11.76 -32.55
N ILE A 532 -11.35 -10.45 -32.31
CA ILE A 532 -11.81 -9.84 -31.07
C ILE A 532 -13.22 -9.32 -31.34
N ASP A 533 -14.24 -9.93 -30.73
CA ASP A 533 -15.65 -9.55 -30.91
C ASP A 533 -16.08 -9.41 -32.39
N GLY A 534 -15.58 -10.32 -33.24
CA GLY A 534 -15.86 -10.34 -34.68
C GLY A 534 -15.02 -9.38 -35.52
N VAL A 535 -14.12 -8.61 -34.91
CA VAL A 535 -13.23 -7.65 -35.58
C VAL A 535 -11.81 -8.20 -35.67
N ILE A 536 -11.13 -7.90 -36.78
CA ILE A 536 -9.73 -8.28 -36.99
C ILE A 536 -8.86 -7.49 -35.99
N PRO A 537 -8.04 -8.18 -35.18
CA PRO A 537 -7.24 -7.50 -34.18
C PRO A 537 -6.14 -6.65 -34.82
N THR A 538 -5.85 -5.55 -34.17
CA THR A 538 -4.86 -4.53 -34.49
C THR A 538 -3.73 -4.56 -33.46
N CYS A 539 -2.69 -3.76 -33.68
CA CYS A 539 -1.69 -3.48 -32.66
C CYS A 539 -2.03 -2.17 -31.96
N ASN A 540 -1.66 -2.03 -30.68
CA ASN A 540 -1.93 -0.82 -29.91
C ASN A 540 -1.17 0.36 -30.53
N PRO A 541 -1.85 1.39 -31.07
CA PRO A 541 -1.20 2.54 -31.71
C PRO A 541 -0.35 3.38 -30.74
N ASP A 542 -0.65 3.29 -29.43
CA ASP A 542 -0.02 4.06 -28.37
C ASP A 542 1.15 3.31 -27.70
N ASP A 543 1.40 2.06 -28.08
CA ASP A 543 2.50 1.24 -27.55
C ASP A 543 3.76 1.38 -28.41
N GLN A 544 4.73 2.17 -27.92
CA GLN A 544 6.00 2.41 -28.62
C GLN A 544 6.82 1.13 -28.89
N ASN A 545 6.53 0.04 -28.17
CA ASN A 545 7.21 -1.24 -28.34
C ASN A 545 6.48 -2.21 -29.28
N ALA A 546 5.21 -1.94 -29.62
CA ALA A 546 4.37 -2.91 -30.32
C ALA A 546 3.24 -2.29 -31.17
N TYR A 547 3.50 -1.21 -31.93
CA TYR A 547 2.49 -0.49 -32.71
C TYR A 547 2.35 -0.92 -34.18
N CYS A 548 3.23 -1.79 -34.70
CA CYS A 548 3.18 -2.30 -36.06
C CYS A 548 2.76 -3.76 -36.11
N CYS A 549 1.87 -4.10 -37.04
CA CYS A 549 1.50 -5.48 -37.34
C CYS A 549 2.29 -6.00 -38.54
N SER A 550 3.10 -7.05 -38.35
CA SER A 550 3.82 -7.73 -39.42
C SER A 550 2.87 -8.49 -40.35
N SER A 551 3.36 -8.87 -41.55
CA SER A 551 2.66 -9.79 -42.46
C SER A 551 2.32 -11.15 -41.83
N GLU A 552 3.15 -11.60 -40.89
CA GLU A 552 2.96 -12.85 -40.12
C GLU A 552 1.98 -12.70 -38.94
N GLY A 553 1.32 -11.54 -38.80
CA GLY A 553 0.29 -11.30 -37.80
C GLY A 553 0.81 -11.20 -36.36
N TYR A 554 1.96 -10.55 -36.17
CA TYR A 554 2.55 -10.24 -34.86
C TYR A 554 2.76 -8.73 -34.68
N CYS A 555 2.55 -8.25 -33.46
CA CYS A 555 2.81 -6.87 -33.08
C CYS A 555 4.28 -6.67 -32.67
N GLY A 556 4.87 -5.59 -33.16
CA GLY A 556 6.24 -5.17 -32.81
C GLY A 556 6.53 -3.76 -33.29
N ASN A 557 7.78 -3.32 -33.18
CA ASN A 557 8.23 -1.99 -33.59
C ASN A 557 9.52 -2.01 -34.44
N THR A 558 9.98 -3.19 -34.87
CA THR A 558 11.19 -3.32 -35.69
C THR A 558 10.88 -3.09 -37.17
N LYS A 559 11.92 -3.00 -38.01
CA LYS A 559 11.75 -2.86 -39.46
C LYS A 559 10.99 -4.02 -40.07
N GLU A 560 11.19 -5.24 -39.58
CA GLU A 560 10.46 -6.43 -40.02
C GLU A 560 8.96 -6.35 -39.73
N HIS A 561 8.57 -5.59 -38.70
CA HIS A 561 7.17 -5.35 -38.35
C HIS A 561 6.57 -4.14 -39.08
N CYS A 562 7.36 -3.08 -39.32
CA CYS A 562 6.86 -1.78 -39.76
C CYS A 562 7.15 -1.43 -41.24
N GLU A 563 8.11 -2.09 -41.88
CA GLU A 563 8.60 -1.80 -43.23
C GLU A 563 8.45 -3.00 -44.19
N CYS A 564 7.65 -4.02 -43.84
CA CYS A 564 7.43 -5.18 -44.70
C CYS A 564 6.23 -5.02 -45.65
N VAL A 565 6.15 -5.88 -46.66
CA VAL A 565 5.04 -5.89 -47.61
C VAL A 565 3.78 -6.39 -46.90
N GLY A 566 2.76 -5.52 -46.78
CA GLY A 566 1.49 -5.83 -46.11
C GLY A 566 1.45 -5.53 -44.61
N CYS A 567 2.53 -5.04 -44.00
CA CYS A 567 2.45 -4.58 -42.61
C CYS A 567 1.61 -3.31 -42.45
N VAL A 568 1.06 -3.15 -41.26
CA VAL A 568 0.30 -1.95 -40.89
C VAL A 568 0.92 -1.29 -39.68
N ASN A 569 1.33 -0.03 -39.84
CA ASN A 569 1.80 0.81 -38.74
C ASN A 569 0.63 1.62 -38.15
N TYR A 570 0.08 1.15 -37.03
CA TYR A 570 -1.11 1.73 -36.41
C TYR A 570 -0.84 3.07 -35.71
N SER A 571 0.42 3.38 -35.35
CA SER A 571 0.77 4.71 -34.82
C SER A 571 0.53 5.84 -35.84
N ARG A 572 0.55 5.51 -37.14
CA ARG A 572 0.29 6.45 -38.25
C ARG A 572 -1.08 6.24 -38.89
N ALA A 573 -1.58 5.01 -38.90
CA ALA A 573 -2.84 4.61 -39.50
C ALA A 573 -3.78 3.99 -38.46
N SER A 574 -4.08 4.74 -37.41
CA SER A 574 -4.91 4.26 -36.28
C SER A 574 -6.29 3.78 -36.75
N ASN A 575 -6.91 4.46 -37.72
CA ASN A 575 -8.23 4.06 -38.25
C ASN A 575 -8.15 3.05 -39.40
N HIS A 576 -7.05 2.30 -39.55
CA HIS A 576 -6.92 1.31 -40.61
C HIS A 576 -8.00 0.23 -40.50
N GLN A 577 -8.67 -0.05 -41.62
CA GLN A 577 -9.65 -1.11 -41.74
C GLN A 577 -9.23 -2.09 -42.83
N TYR A 578 -9.17 -3.37 -42.47
CA TYR A 578 -8.96 -4.45 -43.43
C TYR A 578 -10.18 -4.55 -44.35
N ARG A 579 -9.95 -4.40 -45.66
CA ARG A 579 -11.00 -4.56 -46.66
C ARG A 579 -11.49 -6.00 -46.71
N SER A 580 -12.70 -6.23 -47.21
CA SER A 580 -13.08 -7.60 -47.58
C SER A 580 -12.26 -8.05 -48.78
N ILE A 581 -11.88 -9.32 -48.81
CA ILE A 581 -11.02 -9.91 -49.84
C ILE A 581 -11.79 -11.04 -50.49
N GLU A 582 -11.54 -11.27 -51.78
CA GLU A 582 -12.08 -12.41 -52.51
C GLU A 582 -11.01 -13.44 -52.87
N TRP A 583 -9.73 -13.10 -52.71
CA TRP A 583 -8.57 -13.95 -52.97
C TRP A 583 -7.42 -13.59 -52.02
N TRP A 584 -6.51 -14.53 -51.78
CA TRP A 584 -5.33 -14.29 -50.94
C TRP A 584 -4.21 -13.61 -51.72
N THR A 585 -3.75 -12.47 -51.23
CA THR A 585 -2.52 -11.82 -51.69
C THR A 585 -1.34 -12.09 -50.76
N HIS A 586 -0.12 -11.85 -51.24
CA HIS A 586 1.08 -11.95 -50.40
C HIS A 586 1.04 -10.98 -49.21
N GLU A 587 0.41 -9.81 -49.38
CA GLU A 587 0.22 -8.80 -48.32
C GLU A 587 -0.74 -9.29 -47.22
N GLU A 588 -1.70 -10.16 -47.55
CA GLU A 588 -2.73 -10.62 -46.63
C GLU A 588 -2.37 -11.93 -45.94
N ASN A 589 -1.75 -12.86 -46.67
CA ASN A 589 -1.27 -14.14 -46.17
C ASN A 589 -0.25 -14.77 -47.11
N SER A 590 1.03 -14.68 -46.76
CA SER A 590 2.17 -15.27 -47.49
C SER A 590 2.04 -16.79 -47.69
N THR A 591 1.37 -17.50 -46.78
CA THR A 591 1.20 -18.97 -46.84
C THR A 591 0.04 -19.41 -47.74
N ASN A 592 -0.97 -18.56 -47.93
CA ASN A 592 -2.18 -18.89 -48.69
C ASN A 592 -2.27 -18.19 -50.05
N VAL A 593 -1.30 -17.35 -50.39
CA VAL A 593 -1.21 -16.71 -51.70
C VAL A 593 -1.33 -17.74 -52.83
N GLY A 594 -2.21 -17.48 -53.80
CA GLY A 594 -2.45 -18.36 -54.93
C GLY A 594 -3.25 -19.63 -54.63
N LYS A 595 -3.74 -19.87 -53.41
CA LYS A 595 -4.70 -20.95 -53.11
C LYS A 595 -6.13 -20.49 -53.36
N CYS A 596 -6.97 -21.40 -53.86
CA CYS A 596 -8.35 -21.13 -54.24
C CYS A 596 -9.24 -22.39 -54.12
N GLY A 597 -10.56 -22.20 -54.20
CA GLY A 597 -11.53 -23.29 -54.21
C GLY A 597 -11.82 -23.89 -52.83
N PRO A 598 -12.76 -24.85 -52.73
CA PRO A 598 -13.34 -25.29 -51.45
C PRO A 598 -12.35 -25.87 -50.43
N ASN A 599 -11.20 -26.34 -50.92
CA ASN A 599 -10.14 -26.94 -50.11
C ASN A 599 -9.11 -25.91 -49.60
N ALA A 600 -9.17 -24.66 -50.07
CA ALA A 600 -8.34 -23.58 -49.56
C ALA A 600 -8.87 -23.09 -48.21
N GLU A 601 -7.97 -22.51 -47.41
CA GLU A 601 -8.33 -21.81 -46.17
C GLU A 601 -9.40 -20.76 -46.47
N ARG A 602 -10.48 -20.76 -45.68
CA ARG A 602 -11.60 -19.83 -45.86
C ARG A 602 -11.13 -18.40 -45.65
N LEU A 603 -11.64 -17.48 -46.46
CA LEU A 603 -11.39 -16.05 -46.28
C LEU A 603 -11.97 -15.61 -44.93
N PRO A 604 -11.52 -14.49 -44.34
CA PRO A 604 -12.06 -14.00 -43.07
C PRO A 604 -13.59 -13.76 -43.07
N SER A 605 -14.20 -13.60 -44.25
CA SER A 605 -15.64 -13.50 -44.45
C SER A 605 -16.39 -14.85 -44.39
N GLY A 606 -15.68 -15.97 -44.28
CA GLY A 606 -16.21 -17.33 -44.41
C GLY A 606 -16.37 -17.81 -45.85
N LYS A 607 -16.14 -16.93 -46.84
CA LYS A 607 -16.20 -17.27 -48.27
C LYS A 607 -15.03 -18.15 -48.73
N ILE A 608 -15.23 -18.84 -49.84
CA ILE A 608 -14.19 -19.61 -50.52
C ILE A 608 -13.29 -18.66 -51.30
N ALA A 609 -11.97 -18.85 -51.18
CA ALA A 609 -10.99 -18.06 -51.91
C ALA A 609 -11.12 -18.28 -53.43
N LYS A 610 -11.21 -17.20 -54.19
CA LYS A 610 -11.22 -17.18 -55.66
C LYS A 610 -9.82 -16.90 -56.19
N CYS A 611 -9.65 -16.96 -57.51
CA CYS A 611 -8.49 -16.39 -58.17
C CYS A 611 -8.80 -14.98 -58.66
N ASN A 612 -7.80 -14.09 -58.61
CA ASN A 612 -7.97 -12.72 -59.10
C ASN A 612 -8.22 -12.74 -60.62
N PRO A 613 -9.40 -12.31 -61.11
CA PRO A 613 -9.76 -12.39 -62.53
C PRO A 613 -8.88 -11.49 -63.42
N ASN A 614 -8.23 -10.48 -62.83
CA ASN A 614 -7.36 -9.53 -63.51
C ASN A 614 -5.87 -9.93 -63.43
N SER A 615 -5.54 -11.02 -62.74
CA SER A 615 -4.18 -11.54 -62.62
C SER A 615 -3.81 -12.42 -63.81
N GLU A 616 -2.52 -12.68 -64.00
CA GLU A 616 -2.06 -13.75 -64.91
C GLU A 616 -2.50 -15.14 -64.43
N ALA A 617 -2.81 -15.33 -63.15
CA ALA A 617 -3.24 -16.59 -62.55
C ALA A 617 -4.75 -16.56 -62.23
N TYR A 618 -5.59 -16.48 -63.26
CA TYR A 618 -7.03 -16.21 -63.12
C TYR A 618 -7.92 -17.47 -63.04
N CYS A 619 -7.36 -18.67 -63.22
CA CYS A 619 -8.11 -19.93 -63.15
C CYS A 619 -7.78 -20.69 -61.87
N CYS A 620 -8.81 -21.19 -61.18
CA CYS A 620 -8.64 -22.10 -60.05
C CYS A 620 -8.65 -23.55 -60.52
N SER A 621 -7.53 -24.25 -60.32
CA SER A 621 -7.42 -25.69 -60.61
C SER A 621 -8.20 -26.55 -59.63
N SER A 622 -8.51 -27.80 -60.00
CA SER A 622 -9.10 -28.80 -59.09
C SER A 622 -8.21 -29.13 -57.89
N ALA A 623 -6.89 -28.90 -58.01
CA ALA A 623 -5.94 -29.03 -56.90
C ALA A 623 -5.98 -27.84 -55.92
N GLY A 624 -6.79 -26.82 -56.19
CA GLY A 624 -6.99 -25.67 -55.30
C GLY A 624 -5.93 -24.57 -55.41
N TYR A 625 -5.30 -24.43 -56.59
CA TYR A 625 -4.31 -23.38 -56.86
C TYR A 625 -4.67 -22.56 -58.09
N CYS A 626 -4.37 -21.27 -58.01
CA CYS A 626 -4.52 -20.30 -59.09
C CYS A 626 -3.39 -20.42 -60.11
N GLY A 627 -3.74 -20.37 -61.40
CA GLY A 627 -2.78 -20.40 -62.49
C GLY A 627 -3.41 -20.06 -63.84
N LYS A 628 -2.69 -20.36 -64.93
CA LYS A 628 -3.12 -20.17 -66.32
C LYS A 628 -2.79 -21.39 -67.18
N GLY A 629 -3.51 -21.54 -68.28
CA GLY A 629 -3.33 -22.64 -69.23
C GLY A 629 -4.27 -23.83 -68.97
N SER A 630 -4.21 -24.84 -69.85
CA SER A 630 -5.18 -25.95 -69.88
C SER A 630 -5.29 -26.71 -68.56
N VAL A 631 -4.18 -26.87 -67.84
CA VAL A 631 -4.13 -27.59 -66.54
C VAL A 631 -4.93 -26.88 -65.45
N TYR A 632 -5.05 -25.55 -65.52
CA TYR A 632 -5.75 -24.73 -64.51
C TYR A 632 -7.15 -24.30 -64.95
N CYS A 633 -7.39 -24.13 -66.25
CA CYS A 633 -8.66 -23.59 -66.76
C CYS A 633 -9.57 -24.66 -67.37
N ASN A 634 -9.04 -25.77 -67.88
CA ASN A 634 -9.78 -26.74 -68.69
C ASN A 634 -9.96 -28.10 -68.01
N CYS A 635 -9.75 -28.19 -66.69
CA CYS A 635 -9.97 -29.43 -65.94
C CYS A 635 -11.42 -29.54 -65.46
N VAL A 636 -11.86 -30.77 -65.16
CA VAL A 636 -13.18 -31.00 -64.54
C VAL A 636 -13.18 -30.40 -63.13
N GLY A 637 -14.08 -29.44 -62.89
CA GLY A 637 -14.19 -28.71 -61.62
C GLY A 637 -13.28 -27.47 -61.51
N CYS A 638 -12.51 -27.15 -62.54
CA CYS A 638 -11.78 -25.88 -62.63
C CYS A 638 -12.74 -24.69 -62.81
N VAL A 639 -12.37 -23.52 -62.30
CA VAL A 639 -13.15 -22.28 -62.46
C VAL A 639 -12.29 -21.19 -63.10
N ASP A 640 -12.71 -20.70 -64.26
CA ASP A 640 -12.11 -19.54 -64.92
C ASP A 640 -12.81 -18.25 -64.47
N PHE A 641 -12.18 -17.54 -63.53
CA PHE A 641 -12.71 -16.29 -62.98
C PHE A 641 -12.57 -15.11 -63.94
N LYS A 642 -11.68 -15.15 -64.93
CA LYS A 642 -11.55 -14.07 -65.92
C LYS A 642 -12.78 -14.00 -66.82
N ASN A 643 -13.27 -15.16 -67.24
CA ASN A 643 -14.49 -15.26 -68.04
C ASN A 643 -15.76 -15.27 -67.17
N ASN A 644 -15.66 -15.67 -65.89
CA ASN A 644 -16.78 -15.72 -64.95
C ASN A 644 -16.47 -14.96 -63.65
N PRO A 645 -16.30 -13.63 -63.69
CA PRO A 645 -15.84 -12.84 -62.53
C PRO A 645 -16.81 -12.82 -61.35
N HIS A 646 -18.10 -13.09 -61.59
CA HIS A 646 -19.14 -13.14 -60.56
C HIS A 646 -19.41 -14.55 -60.04
N TYR A 647 -18.63 -15.54 -60.43
CA TYR A 647 -18.78 -16.91 -59.94
C TYR A 647 -18.55 -16.96 -58.42
N GLU A 648 -19.45 -17.64 -57.71
CA GLU A 648 -19.38 -17.93 -56.28
C GLU A 648 -19.50 -19.45 -56.09
N TYR A 649 -18.77 -19.98 -55.12
CA TYR A 649 -18.73 -21.42 -54.82
C TYR A 649 -19.86 -21.89 -53.91
#